data_AF-A0A5A7R2L5-F1
#
_entry.id   AF-A0A5A7R2L5-F1
#
_cell.length_a   1.000
_cell.length_b   1.000
_cell.length_c   1.000
_cell.angle_alpha   90.00
_cell.angle_beta   90.00
_cell.angle_gamma   90.00
#
_symmetry.space_group_name_H-M   'P 1'
#
loop_
_entity.id
_entity.type
_entity.pdbx_description
1 polymer ?
#
loop_
_entity_poly.entity_id
_entity_poly.type
_entity_poly.pdbx_seq_one_letter_code
_entity_poly.pdbx_strand_id
1 'polypeptide(L)'
;MGEGTLLPDLGSEILIPICAVVGIAFALFQWLLVAKVKLADGKSNFADGKSGFTESLISEEEGINDLSVVRKCADIQSAISEGATSFLFTEYQYVGIFMVAFAMLIFLFLGSVQGFSTSHQPCTYDSTKMCKPALATAIFSTVSFLLGAVTSVVSGFLGMKIATYANARTTLEARKGVGKAFIVAFRSGAVMGFLLAANGLLVLYIAINLFKIYYGDDWEGLFEAITGYGLGGSSMALFGRVGGGIYTKAADVGADLVGKVERNIPEDDPRNPAVIADNVGDNVGDIAGMGSDLFGSYAESSCAALVVASISSFGINHDLTAMLYPLLVSSAGILVCLLTTLFATDFFEVKAVKEIEPALKKQLIISTILMTVGIAVVSWIALPSSFTIFNFGVQKEVKSWQLFLCVAVGLWAGLIIGFVTDPVQDVADSCRTGAATNVIFGLALGYKSVIIPIFAIAISIFVSFSFAAMYGIAVAALGMLSTIATGLAIDAYGPISDNAGGIAEMAGMSHTIRERTDALDAAGNTTAAIGKGFAIGSAALVSLALFGAFVSRAGITTVDVLTPKVFIGLIVGAMLPYWFSAMTMKSVGSAALKMVEEVRRQFNTIPGLMEGTAKPDYATCVKISTDASIKEMIPPGALVMLTPLIAGIFFGVETLSGIAISASNTGGAWDNAKKYIEAGASEHARSLGPKGSDAHKAAVIGDTVGDPLKDTSGPSLNILIKLMAVESLGAPPVSIAQPPDTTEASVQSSHLPRPHLFADADLHTGAATQCHIQQISSIAFRVIRLPQARCSAKQASSVRLILVVEGLGCLPKEPALVTSCLRAQVRYYRQTVIGLCGRLWWHLDPAVQLPHIQISSDIERLRKWTVQHGGGWWCRGWRDDGVHWHGHSHSRPLCTLFLPHAVVPLSARLTSNSSSRSPAPSCAATTFSRSTLIHPPVPAPQSTKGIVHNLGAYSPSRAGCECRGLRRGGLRWSDISSEEVAVLRQLTAFSVP
;
A
#
# COMPACT_ATOMS: atom_id res chain seq x y z
N MET A 1 10.41 20.71 41.35
CA MET A 1 10.79 19.41 40.74
C MET A 1 10.80 19.66 39.25
N GLY A 2 11.89 19.30 38.55
CA GLY A 2 12.24 19.91 37.26
C GLY A 2 11.23 19.67 36.13
N GLU A 3 11.13 20.62 35.22
CA GLU A 3 10.23 20.60 34.05
C GLU A 3 10.83 19.90 32.82
N GLY A 4 12.04 19.35 32.94
CA GLY A 4 12.72 18.61 31.87
C GLY A 4 12.26 17.15 31.72
N THR A 5 12.73 16.52 30.64
CA THR A 5 12.60 15.08 30.37
C THR A 5 13.28 14.23 31.46
N LEU A 6 12.80 12.99 31.68
CA LEU A 6 13.40 12.05 32.64
C LEU A 6 14.59 11.30 32.03
N LEU A 7 14.56 11.07 30.71
CA LEU A 7 15.67 10.55 29.93
C LEU A 7 16.55 11.73 29.49
N PRO A 8 17.84 11.80 29.89
CA PRO A 8 18.74 12.85 29.41
C PRO A 8 19.17 12.58 27.95
N ASP A 9 19.62 13.64 27.27
CA ASP A 9 20.03 13.58 25.85
C ASP A 9 21.11 12.53 25.56
N LEU A 10 22.12 12.42 26.42
CA LEU A 10 23.13 11.36 26.34
C LEU A 10 22.52 9.95 26.45
N GLY A 11 21.43 9.79 27.20
CA GLY A 11 20.66 8.55 27.29
C GLY A 11 19.95 8.24 25.97
N SER A 12 19.38 9.25 25.32
CA SER A 12 18.76 9.13 23.98
C SER A 12 19.77 8.79 22.88
N GLU A 13 20.94 9.45 22.88
CA GLU A 13 22.05 9.16 21.97
C GLU A 13 22.63 7.75 22.13
N ILE A 14 22.57 7.18 23.33
CA ILE A 14 23.01 5.80 23.60
C ILE A 14 21.91 4.79 23.24
N LEU A 15 20.65 5.06 23.60
CA LEU A 15 19.56 4.09 23.47
C LEU A 15 19.20 3.77 22.00
N ILE A 16 19.11 4.78 21.14
CA ILE A 16 18.72 4.62 19.74
C ILE A 16 19.65 3.66 18.97
N PRO A 17 20.99 3.89 18.90
CA PRO A 17 21.88 2.99 18.19
C PRO A 17 22.00 1.61 18.87
N ILE A 18 21.87 1.51 20.20
CA ILE A 18 21.83 0.19 20.87
C ILE A 18 20.62 -0.62 20.41
N CYS A 19 19.42 -0.03 20.37
CA CYS A 19 18.22 -0.72 19.90
C CYS A 19 18.36 -1.18 18.43
N ALA A 20 18.96 -0.35 17.57
CA ALA A 20 19.26 -0.75 16.19
C ALA A 20 20.27 -1.91 16.12
N VAL A 21 21.38 -1.85 16.86
CA VAL A 21 22.38 -2.93 16.90
C VAL A 21 21.78 -4.23 17.45
N VAL A 22 20.90 -4.16 18.46
CA VAL A 22 20.13 -5.32 18.96
C VAL A 22 19.22 -5.90 17.87
N GLY A 23 18.52 -5.07 17.10
CA GLY A 23 17.72 -5.51 15.95
C GLY A 23 18.54 -6.24 14.89
N ILE A 24 19.69 -5.66 14.49
CA ILE A 24 20.61 -6.28 13.52
C ILE A 24 21.16 -7.61 14.07
N ALA A 25 21.60 -7.64 15.33
CA ALA A 25 22.12 -8.86 15.96
C ALA A 25 21.05 -9.96 16.03
N PHE A 26 19.80 -9.60 16.34
CA PHE A 26 18.67 -10.55 16.34
C PHE A 26 18.37 -11.07 14.92
N ALA A 27 18.39 -10.21 13.91
CA ALA A 27 18.21 -10.65 12.51
C ALA A 27 19.31 -11.63 12.08
N LEU A 28 20.59 -11.33 12.36
CA LEU A 28 21.70 -12.23 12.07
C LEU A 28 21.57 -13.56 12.84
N PHE A 29 21.10 -13.53 14.08
CA PHE A 29 20.81 -14.73 14.86
C PHE A 29 19.69 -15.59 14.21
N GLN A 30 18.59 -14.98 13.76
CA GLN A 30 17.54 -15.71 13.04
C GLN A 30 18.07 -16.33 11.74
N TRP A 31 18.89 -15.60 10.98
CA TRP A 31 19.52 -16.12 9.76
C TRP A 31 20.44 -17.30 10.05
N LEU A 32 21.24 -17.24 11.12
CA LEU A 32 22.07 -18.37 11.58
C LEU A 32 21.25 -19.60 11.99
N LEU A 33 20.03 -19.41 12.53
CA LEU A 33 19.11 -20.51 12.81
C LEU A 33 18.56 -21.13 11.52
N VAL A 34 18.18 -20.32 10.53
CA VAL A 34 17.74 -20.78 9.19
C VAL A 34 18.89 -21.52 8.49
N ALA A 35 20.14 -21.06 8.63
CA ALA A 35 21.35 -21.68 8.08
C ALA A 35 21.69 -23.07 8.68
N LYS A 36 20.97 -23.52 9.71
CA LYS A 36 21.03 -24.91 10.19
C LYS A 36 20.35 -25.89 9.22
N VAL A 37 19.37 -25.43 8.44
CA VAL A 37 18.81 -26.21 7.33
C VAL A 37 19.86 -26.24 6.21
N LYS A 38 20.48 -27.41 6.03
CA LYS A 38 21.52 -27.63 5.02
C LYS A 38 20.88 -28.06 3.69
N LEU A 39 21.13 -27.26 2.67
CA LEU A 39 21.10 -27.71 1.28
C LEU A 39 22.48 -28.30 0.97
N ALA A 40 22.53 -29.34 0.15
CA ALA A 40 23.76 -30.04 -0.17
C ALA A 40 24.55 -29.28 -1.24
N ASP A 41 25.51 -28.43 -0.82
CA ASP A 41 26.43 -27.77 -1.75
C ASP A 41 27.26 -28.81 -2.50
N GLY A 42 27.12 -28.81 -3.83
CA GLY A 42 27.86 -29.68 -4.75
C GLY A 42 29.34 -29.31 -4.85
N LYS A 43 30.12 -29.55 -3.79
CA LYS A 43 31.60 -29.58 -3.81
C LYS A 43 32.27 -30.28 -2.62
N SER A 44 31.55 -31.04 -1.80
CA SER A 44 32.16 -31.97 -0.84
C SER A 44 32.40 -33.34 -1.49
N ASN A 45 33.66 -33.66 -1.76
CA ASN A 45 34.08 -35.04 -2.01
C ASN A 45 33.92 -35.83 -0.70
N PHE A 46 32.79 -36.50 -0.51
CA PHE A 46 32.68 -37.60 0.46
C PHE A 46 33.40 -38.84 -0.06
N ALA A 47 34.72 -38.70 -0.13
CA ALA A 47 35.68 -39.76 -0.37
C ALA A 47 36.65 -39.80 0.83
N ASP A 48 36.11 -39.98 2.03
CA ASP A 48 36.82 -40.75 3.05
C ASP A 48 35.84 -41.48 3.99
N GLY A 49 36.26 -42.64 4.48
CA GLY A 49 35.47 -43.47 5.36
C GLY A 49 35.73 -43.20 6.83
N LYS A 50 34.75 -43.60 7.67
CA LYS A 50 34.83 -43.69 9.15
C LYS A 50 34.79 -42.37 9.94
N SER A 51 33.58 -41.98 10.31
CA SER A 51 33.28 -41.63 11.71
C SER A 51 31.80 -41.91 12.03
N GLY A 52 31.54 -42.88 12.89
CA GLY A 52 30.19 -43.12 13.43
C GLY A 52 29.82 -42.13 14.54
N PHE A 53 28.57 -42.22 15.03
CA PHE A 53 27.87 -41.27 15.93
C PHE A 53 27.52 -39.94 15.23
N THR A 54 26.29 -39.70 14.76
CA THR A 54 25.06 -39.81 15.55
C THR A 54 23.86 -40.01 14.62
N GLU A 55 23.41 -41.25 14.48
CA GLU A 55 22.25 -41.64 13.67
C GLU A 55 21.25 -42.35 14.59
N SER A 56 20.31 -41.59 15.15
CA SER A 56 19.28 -42.11 16.06
C SER A 56 18.13 -41.10 16.22
N LEU A 57 16.90 -41.58 16.12
CA LEU A 57 15.64 -40.86 16.41
C LEU A 57 15.24 -39.73 15.44
N ILE A 58 15.02 -40.08 14.17
CA ILE A 58 14.01 -39.42 13.34
C ILE A 58 13.08 -40.52 12.83
N SER A 59 11.77 -40.35 13.03
CA SER A 59 10.76 -41.37 12.70
C SER A 59 10.59 -41.55 11.20
N GLU A 60 10.43 -42.82 10.77
CA GLU A 60 10.17 -43.20 9.40
C GLU A 60 8.75 -42.81 8.97
N GLU A 61 8.61 -41.67 8.30
CA GLU A 61 7.49 -41.41 7.38
C GLU A 61 8.04 -41.22 5.96
N GLU A 62 7.56 -42.06 5.04
CA GLU A 62 7.54 -41.90 3.57
C GLU A 62 8.77 -41.30 2.86
N GLY A 63 9.91 -42.00 2.87
CA GLY A 63 10.95 -41.82 1.83
C GLY A 63 11.64 -40.45 1.78
N ILE A 64 11.52 -39.65 2.83
CA ILE A 64 11.84 -38.20 2.88
C ILE A 64 13.31 -37.82 2.58
N ASN A 65 14.25 -38.78 2.54
CA ASN A 65 15.70 -38.53 2.50
C ASN A 65 16.39 -38.79 1.15
N ASP A 66 15.70 -38.66 0.01
CA ASP A 66 16.39 -38.73 -1.29
C ASP A 66 17.32 -37.51 -1.49
N LEU A 67 18.63 -37.77 -1.58
CA LEU A 67 19.65 -36.75 -1.92
C LEU A 67 19.36 -36.09 -3.29
N SER A 68 18.68 -36.79 -4.20
CA SER A 68 18.32 -36.27 -5.52
C SER A 68 17.38 -35.06 -5.39
N VAL A 69 16.39 -35.13 -4.49
CA VAL A 69 15.42 -34.05 -4.23
C VAL A 69 16.12 -32.86 -3.58
N VAL A 70 16.96 -33.09 -2.56
CA VAL A 70 17.72 -32.01 -1.90
C VAL A 70 18.60 -31.26 -2.90
N ARG A 71 19.24 -31.98 -3.83
CA ARG A 71 20.05 -31.38 -4.90
C ARG A 71 19.19 -30.61 -5.89
N LYS A 72 18.08 -31.18 -6.35
CA LYS A 72 17.17 -30.53 -7.30
C LYS A 72 16.57 -29.24 -6.73
N CYS A 73 16.18 -29.22 -5.44
CA CYS A 73 15.74 -27.98 -4.78
C CYS A 73 16.86 -26.92 -4.73
N ALA A 74 18.13 -27.31 -4.52
CA ALA A 74 19.26 -26.38 -4.54
C ALA A 74 19.56 -25.85 -5.95
N ASP A 75 19.45 -26.70 -6.99
CA ASP A 75 19.61 -26.30 -8.39
C ASP A 75 18.52 -25.27 -8.80
N ILE A 76 17.26 -25.52 -8.42
CA ILE A 76 16.13 -24.59 -8.67
C ILE A 76 16.32 -23.28 -7.88
N GLN A 77 16.69 -23.35 -6.60
CA GLN A 77 17.01 -22.18 -5.79
C GLN A 77 18.11 -21.32 -6.41
N SER A 78 19.14 -21.96 -6.98
CA SER A 78 20.24 -21.26 -7.65
C SER A 78 19.73 -20.50 -8.87
N ALA A 79 18.89 -21.12 -9.70
CA ALA A 79 18.28 -20.45 -10.85
C ALA A 79 17.41 -19.24 -10.45
N ILE A 80 16.60 -19.38 -9.39
CA ILE A 80 15.79 -18.27 -8.86
C ILE A 80 16.68 -17.15 -8.30
N SER A 81 17.71 -17.50 -7.52
CA SER A 81 18.61 -16.49 -6.91
C SER A 81 19.46 -15.76 -7.96
N GLU A 82 19.93 -16.46 -9.00
CA GLU A 82 20.63 -15.87 -10.14
C GLU A 82 19.70 -14.93 -10.94
N GLY A 83 18.48 -15.36 -11.25
CA GLY A 83 17.48 -14.55 -11.95
C GLY A 83 17.12 -13.28 -11.18
N ALA A 84 16.78 -13.39 -9.90
CA ALA A 84 16.43 -12.25 -9.05
C ALA A 84 17.60 -11.28 -8.86
N THR A 85 18.82 -11.80 -8.71
CA THR A 85 20.03 -10.98 -8.61
C THR A 85 20.34 -10.25 -9.92
N SER A 86 20.19 -10.93 -11.07
CA SER A 86 20.41 -10.34 -12.40
C SER A 86 19.39 -9.24 -12.72
N PHE A 87 18.12 -9.46 -12.40
CA PHE A 87 17.07 -8.46 -12.56
C PHE A 87 17.33 -7.22 -11.70
N LEU A 88 17.53 -7.38 -10.38
CA LEU A 88 17.75 -6.22 -9.49
C LEU A 88 19.03 -5.45 -9.84
N PHE A 89 20.11 -6.11 -10.26
CA PHE A 89 21.28 -5.36 -10.77
C PHE A 89 20.97 -4.55 -12.03
N THR A 90 20.10 -5.06 -12.91
CA THR A 90 19.65 -4.31 -14.10
C THR A 90 18.77 -3.14 -13.70
N GLU A 91 17.75 -3.36 -12.87
CA GLU A 91 16.86 -2.31 -12.35
C GLU A 91 17.66 -1.21 -11.63
N TYR A 92 18.55 -1.58 -10.71
CA TYR A 92 19.36 -0.64 -9.93
C TYR A 92 20.40 0.13 -10.76
N GLN A 93 20.79 -0.34 -11.95
CA GLN A 93 21.59 0.47 -12.88
C GLN A 93 20.78 1.64 -13.43
N TYR A 94 19.55 1.40 -13.92
CA TYR A 94 18.68 2.47 -14.42
C TYR A 94 18.24 3.41 -13.29
N VAL A 95 17.83 2.85 -12.16
CA VAL A 95 17.39 3.61 -10.98
C VAL A 95 18.56 4.40 -10.37
N GLY A 96 19.79 3.87 -10.39
CA GLY A 96 21.00 4.59 -9.96
C GLY A 96 21.37 5.77 -10.87
N ILE A 97 21.18 5.65 -12.19
CA ILE A 97 21.34 6.77 -13.13
C ILE A 97 20.29 7.86 -12.86
N PHE A 98 19.03 7.45 -12.68
CA PHE A 98 17.94 8.36 -12.29
C PHE A 98 18.23 9.08 -10.97
N MET A 99 18.69 8.34 -9.95
CA MET A 99 19.05 8.87 -8.63
C MET A 99 20.09 9.99 -8.74
N VAL A 100 21.17 9.79 -9.50
CA VAL A 100 22.21 10.83 -9.68
C VAL A 100 21.66 12.04 -10.45
N ALA A 101 20.84 11.81 -11.49
CA ALA A 101 20.20 12.89 -12.24
C ALA A 101 19.25 13.74 -11.37
N PHE A 102 18.41 13.08 -10.55
CA PHE A 102 17.47 13.76 -9.67
C PHE A 102 18.16 14.44 -8.49
N ALA A 103 19.24 13.85 -7.95
CA ALA A 103 20.10 14.51 -6.95
C ALA A 103 20.70 15.83 -7.46
N MET A 104 21.17 15.86 -8.72
CA MET A 104 21.63 17.12 -9.34
C MET A 104 20.48 18.13 -9.50
N LEU A 105 19.28 17.67 -9.85
CA LEU A 105 18.10 18.52 -9.96
C LEU A 105 17.71 19.14 -8.61
N ILE A 106 17.71 18.36 -7.52
CA ILE A 106 17.50 18.86 -6.14
C ILE A 106 18.54 19.95 -5.81
N PHE A 107 19.83 19.66 -5.98
CA PHE A 107 20.89 20.63 -5.69
C PHE A 107 20.72 21.95 -6.46
N LEU A 108 20.46 21.87 -7.77
CA LEU A 108 20.28 23.04 -8.62
C LEU A 108 19.04 23.86 -8.22
N PHE A 109 17.91 23.19 -8.01
CA PHE A 109 16.64 23.85 -7.67
C PHE A 109 16.67 24.49 -6.28
N LEU A 110 17.06 23.77 -5.22
CA LEU A 110 17.16 24.35 -3.87
C LEU A 110 18.28 25.42 -3.81
N GLY A 111 19.41 25.19 -4.48
CA GLY A 111 20.52 26.16 -4.53
C GLY A 111 20.14 27.46 -5.23
N SER A 112 19.29 27.39 -6.27
CA SER A 112 18.83 28.55 -7.04
C SER A 112 17.96 29.53 -6.24
N VAL A 113 17.29 29.10 -5.16
CA VAL A 113 16.34 29.92 -4.36
C VAL A 113 16.96 31.24 -3.91
N GLN A 114 18.24 31.20 -3.56
CA GLN A 114 19.03 32.36 -3.13
C GLN A 114 20.22 32.62 -4.07
N GLY A 115 20.09 32.25 -5.36
CA GLY A 115 21.11 32.47 -6.38
C GLY A 115 22.47 31.82 -6.07
N PHE A 116 22.47 30.66 -5.41
CA PHE A 116 23.67 29.97 -4.89
C PHE A 116 24.50 30.82 -3.90
N SER A 117 23.86 31.73 -3.16
CA SER A 117 24.51 32.54 -2.13
C SER A 117 25.04 31.69 -0.97
N THR A 118 26.27 32.00 -0.55
CA THR A 118 26.94 31.41 0.63
C THR A 118 26.70 32.22 1.91
N SER A 119 25.91 33.29 1.87
CA SER A 119 25.65 34.16 3.01
C SER A 119 24.59 33.58 3.95
N HIS A 120 24.78 33.77 5.25
CA HIS A 120 23.77 33.49 6.27
C HIS A 120 22.53 34.36 6.09
N GLN A 121 21.36 33.85 6.49
CA GLN A 121 20.08 34.54 6.36
C GLN A 121 19.30 34.51 7.67
N PRO A 122 18.33 35.41 7.89
CA PRO A 122 17.42 35.32 9.03
C PRO A 122 16.65 33.98 9.01
N CYS A 123 16.46 33.35 10.18
CA CYS A 123 15.69 32.12 10.30
C CYS A 123 14.20 32.35 10.02
N THR A 124 13.51 31.36 9.45
CA THR A 124 12.09 31.49 9.07
C THR A 124 11.13 31.46 10.27
N TYR A 125 11.48 30.74 11.35
CA TYR A 125 10.73 30.75 12.61
C TYR A 125 11.04 31.93 13.53
N ASP A 126 12.20 32.59 13.37
CA ASP A 126 12.68 33.65 14.25
C ASP A 126 13.63 34.59 13.50
N SER A 127 13.10 35.71 13.00
CA SER A 127 13.83 36.72 12.24
C SER A 127 14.94 37.43 13.04
N THR A 128 15.06 37.19 14.35
CA THR A 128 16.16 37.70 15.18
C THR A 128 17.39 36.80 15.17
N LYS A 129 17.26 35.56 14.70
CA LYS A 129 18.35 34.56 14.60
C LYS A 129 18.85 34.44 13.17
N MET A 130 20.13 34.10 13.02
CA MET A 130 20.78 33.86 11.73
C MET A 130 20.97 32.35 11.50
N CYS A 131 20.31 31.82 10.49
CA CYS A 131 20.39 30.42 10.06
C CYS A 131 21.52 30.20 9.05
N LYS A 132 21.78 28.94 8.70
CA LYS A 132 22.77 28.56 7.68
C LYS A 132 22.30 28.98 6.28
N PRO A 133 23.22 29.14 5.31
CA PRO A 133 22.84 29.52 3.94
C PRO A 133 21.93 28.46 3.32
N ALA A 134 20.91 28.87 2.55
CA ALA A 134 20.03 27.95 1.83
C ALA A 134 20.79 26.99 0.88
N LEU A 135 21.96 27.41 0.36
CA LEU A 135 22.87 26.55 -0.39
C LEU A 135 23.39 25.35 0.42
N ALA A 136 23.60 25.51 1.73
CA ALA A 136 23.98 24.39 2.59
C ALA A 136 22.84 23.38 2.68
N THR A 137 21.60 23.85 2.89
CA THR A 137 20.41 22.99 2.86
C THR A 137 20.25 22.29 1.52
N ALA A 138 20.48 22.95 0.39
CA ALA A 138 20.51 22.31 -0.93
C ALA A 138 21.53 21.14 -1.01
N ILE A 139 22.75 21.34 -0.47
CA ILE A 139 23.78 20.29 -0.41
C ILE A 139 23.35 19.15 0.51
N PHE A 140 22.95 19.44 1.75
CA PHE A 140 22.60 18.43 2.74
C PHE A 140 21.31 17.66 2.39
N SER A 141 20.31 18.31 1.78
CA SER A 141 19.14 17.63 1.18
C SER A 141 19.53 16.69 0.04
N THR A 142 20.54 17.04 -0.76
CA THR A 142 21.06 16.17 -1.81
C THR A 142 21.80 14.97 -1.21
N VAL A 143 22.57 15.17 -0.13
CA VAL A 143 23.26 14.09 0.59
C VAL A 143 22.26 13.15 1.28
N SER A 144 21.25 13.68 1.96
CA SER A 144 20.21 12.86 2.62
C SER A 144 19.36 12.11 1.60
N PHE A 145 19.05 12.72 0.44
CA PHE A 145 18.43 12.04 -0.70
C PHE A 145 19.23 10.83 -1.17
N LEU A 146 20.54 10.99 -1.39
CA LEU A 146 21.40 9.87 -1.79
C LEU A 146 21.48 8.79 -0.68
N LEU A 147 21.55 9.18 0.60
CA LEU A 147 21.53 8.24 1.73
C LEU A 147 20.21 7.46 1.79
N GLY A 148 19.06 8.12 1.63
CA GLY A 148 17.74 7.49 1.61
C GLY A 148 17.57 6.54 0.43
N ALA A 149 17.97 6.99 -0.76
CA ALA A 149 17.93 6.20 -1.98
C ALA A 149 18.79 4.92 -1.88
N VAL A 150 20.05 5.04 -1.44
CA VAL A 150 20.93 3.89 -1.22
C VAL A 150 20.37 2.96 -0.14
N THR A 151 19.80 3.51 0.94
CA THR A 151 19.20 2.69 2.03
C THR A 151 17.97 1.92 1.54
N SER A 152 17.17 2.50 0.66
CA SER A 152 16.02 1.85 0.00
C SER A 152 16.46 0.69 -0.88
N VAL A 153 17.44 0.93 -1.77
CA VAL A 153 18.06 -0.11 -2.63
C VAL A 153 18.67 -1.25 -1.81
N VAL A 154 19.37 -0.93 -0.71
CA VAL A 154 19.91 -1.94 0.22
C VAL A 154 18.80 -2.70 0.94
N SER A 155 17.69 -2.04 1.30
CA SER A 155 16.53 -2.67 1.95
C SER A 155 15.90 -3.72 1.03
N GLY A 156 15.60 -3.37 -0.23
CA GLY A 156 15.08 -4.32 -1.20
C GLY A 156 16.05 -5.49 -1.48
N PHE A 157 17.33 -5.20 -1.67
CA PHE A 157 18.35 -6.20 -1.94
C PHE A 157 18.55 -7.20 -0.79
N LEU A 158 18.61 -6.72 0.46
CA LEU A 158 18.76 -7.58 1.64
C LEU A 158 17.53 -8.48 1.84
N GLY A 159 16.32 -7.94 1.60
CA GLY A 159 15.10 -8.74 1.56
C GLY A 159 15.20 -9.88 0.55
N MET A 160 15.52 -9.57 -0.71
CA MET A 160 15.68 -10.58 -1.77
C MET A 160 16.73 -11.64 -1.40
N LYS A 161 17.85 -11.23 -0.80
CA LYS A 161 18.92 -12.16 -0.39
C LYS A 161 18.51 -13.11 0.72
N ILE A 162 17.67 -12.72 1.68
CA ILE A 162 17.15 -13.69 2.65
C ILE A 162 16.01 -14.54 2.05
N ALA A 163 15.12 -13.97 1.23
CA ALA A 163 14.02 -14.72 0.63
C ALA A 163 14.52 -15.82 -0.31
N THR A 164 15.40 -15.49 -1.26
CA THR A 164 16.04 -16.46 -2.16
C THR A 164 16.97 -17.45 -1.45
N TYR A 165 17.36 -17.18 -0.20
CA TYR A 165 18.10 -18.12 0.66
C TYR A 165 17.15 -19.05 1.46
N ALA A 166 15.97 -18.55 1.84
CA ALA A 166 15.03 -19.24 2.71
C ALA A 166 14.08 -20.17 1.96
N ASN A 167 13.64 -19.81 0.75
CA ASN A 167 12.64 -20.54 -0.04
C ASN A 167 12.83 -22.08 -0.05
N ALA A 168 13.95 -22.59 -0.58
CA ALA A 168 14.19 -24.04 -0.62
C ALA A 168 14.39 -24.66 0.78
N ARG A 169 14.81 -23.87 1.79
CA ARG A 169 14.91 -24.35 3.18
C ARG A 169 13.51 -24.56 3.78
N THR A 170 12.56 -23.68 3.48
CA THR A 170 11.15 -23.85 3.81
C THR A 170 10.58 -25.10 3.14
N THR A 171 10.84 -25.32 1.84
CA THR A 171 10.45 -26.55 1.12
C THR A 171 10.99 -27.83 1.78
N LEU A 172 12.29 -27.82 2.14
CA LEU A 172 12.93 -28.98 2.77
C LEU A 172 12.45 -29.25 4.20
N GLU A 173 12.02 -28.23 4.95
CA GLU A 173 11.40 -28.41 6.26
C GLU A 173 9.91 -28.76 6.19
N ALA A 174 9.20 -28.43 5.10
CA ALA A 174 7.81 -28.84 4.87
C ALA A 174 7.63 -30.37 4.86
N ARG A 175 8.70 -31.13 4.55
CA ARG A 175 8.75 -32.59 4.73
C ARG A 175 8.45 -33.03 6.17
N LYS A 176 8.85 -32.25 7.17
CA LYS A 176 8.65 -32.52 8.61
C LYS A 176 7.35 -31.95 9.17
N GLY A 177 6.46 -31.44 8.31
CA GLY A 177 5.17 -30.88 8.68
C GLY A 177 5.12 -29.35 8.65
N VAL A 178 3.90 -28.83 8.62
CA VAL A 178 3.61 -27.40 8.40
C VAL A 178 4.26 -26.48 9.44
N GLY A 179 4.36 -26.90 10.70
CA GLY A 179 5.00 -26.13 11.76
C GLY A 179 6.49 -25.87 11.53
N LYS A 180 7.24 -26.82 10.95
CA LYS A 180 8.68 -26.63 10.71
C LYS A 180 8.93 -25.67 9.53
N ALA A 181 8.16 -25.81 8.46
CA ALA A 181 8.19 -24.87 7.34
C ALA A 181 7.76 -23.45 7.77
N PHE A 182 6.66 -23.31 8.52
CA PHE A 182 6.20 -22.04 9.09
C PHE A 182 7.32 -21.32 9.87
N ILE A 183 8.02 -22.04 10.75
CA ILE A 183 9.10 -21.46 11.56
C ILE A 183 10.27 -20.99 10.68
N VAL A 184 10.64 -21.70 9.62
CA VAL A 184 11.70 -21.24 8.71
C VAL A 184 11.29 -20.02 7.90
N ALA A 185 10.08 -20.04 7.31
CA ALA A 185 9.55 -18.89 6.57
C ALA A 185 9.43 -17.65 7.47
N PHE A 186 8.84 -17.80 8.66
CA PHE A 186 8.62 -16.68 9.59
C PHE A 186 9.91 -16.16 10.22
N ARG A 187 10.87 -17.01 10.60
CA ARG A 187 12.21 -16.55 11.03
C ARG A 187 12.92 -15.80 9.90
N SER A 188 12.76 -16.22 8.65
CA SER A 188 13.37 -15.56 7.48
C SER A 188 12.71 -14.22 7.15
N GLY A 189 11.38 -14.12 7.23
CA GLY A 189 10.67 -12.83 7.18
C GLY A 189 11.11 -11.89 8.30
N ALA A 190 11.32 -12.42 9.52
CA ALA A 190 11.85 -11.63 10.63
C ALA A 190 13.27 -11.09 10.35
N VAL A 191 14.17 -11.84 9.71
CA VAL A 191 15.48 -11.31 9.29
C VAL A 191 15.31 -10.04 8.46
N MET A 192 14.42 -10.06 7.46
CA MET A 192 14.11 -8.87 6.64
C MET A 192 13.54 -7.75 7.51
N GLY A 193 12.48 -8.01 8.29
CA GLY A 193 11.83 -7.00 9.10
C GLY A 193 12.74 -6.29 10.10
N PHE A 194 13.61 -7.04 10.78
CA PHE A 194 14.56 -6.47 11.73
C PHE A 194 15.74 -5.76 11.06
N LEU A 195 16.28 -6.29 9.95
CA LEU A 195 17.35 -5.59 9.21
C LEU A 195 16.84 -4.24 8.67
N LEU A 196 15.66 -4.21 8.05
CA LEU A 196 15.10 -2.99 7.45
C LEU A 196 14.78 -1.95 8.52
N ALA A 197 14.07 -2.33 9.59
CA ALA A 197 13.72 -1.41 10.68
C ALA A 197 14.97 -0.85 11.39
N ALA A 198 15.93 -1.72 11.71
CA ALA A 198 17.13 -1.30 12.44
C ALA A 198 18.11 -0.50 11.57
N ASN A 199 18.32 -0.89 10.30
CA ASN A 199 19.20 -0.17 9.39
C ASN A 199 18.61 1.20 9.02
N GLY A 200 17.30 1.26 8.73
CA GLY A 200 16.60 2.52 8.45
C GLY A 200 16.69 3.51 9.62
N LEU A 201 16.56 3.03 10.86
CA LEU A 201 16.73 3.82 12.08
C LEU A 201 18.19 4.26 12.28
N LEU A 202 19.16 3.35 12.11
CA LEU A 202 20.57 3.63 12.36
C LEU A 202 21.15 4.63 11.36
N VAL A 203 20.82 4.50 10.06
CA VAL A 203 21.26 5.45 9.04
C VAL A 203 20.66 6.83 9.29
N LEU A 204 19.37 6.92 9.63
CA LEU A 204 18.72 8.20 9.98
C LEU A 204 19.37 8.85 11.21
N TYR A 205 19.62 8.07 12.27
CA TYR A 205 20.29 8.54 13.48
C TYR A 205 21.71 9.06 13.20
N ILE A 206 22.50 8.33 12.39
CA ILE A 206 23.84 8.75 11.99
C ILE A 206 23.78 10.02 11.14
N ALA A 207 22.86 10.11 10.18
CA ALA A 207 22.70 11.30 9.33
C ALA A 207 22.37 12.56 10.16
N ILE A 208 21.43 12.46 11.11
CA ILE A 208 21.07 13.55 12.03
C ILE A 208 22.31 14.05 12.80
N ASN A 209 23.08 13.12 13.40
CA ASN A 209 24.27 13.48 14.17
C ASN A 209 25.39 14.09 13.32
N LEU A 210 25.64 13.56 12.12
CA LEU A 210 26.63 14.12 11.19
C LEU A 210 26.23 15.52 10.70
N PHE A 211 24.94 15.74 10.40
CA PHE A 211 24.45 17.04 9.95
C PHE A 211 24.50 18.05 11.11
N LYS A 212 24.26 17.62 12.35
CA LYS A 212 24.28 18.46 13.56
C LYS A 212 25.64 19.12 13.79
N ILE A 213 26.75 18.48 13.39
CA ILE A 213 28.09 19.06 13.43
C ILE A 213 28.18 20.35 12.60
N TYR A 214 27.49 20.41 11.45
CA TYR A 214 27.48 21.61 10.59
C TYR A 214 26.43 22.63 11.03
N TYR A 215 25.20 22.19 11.28
CA TYR A 215 24.09 23.11 11.58
C TYR A 215 24.15 23.69 12.99
N GLY A 216 24.69 22.97 13.98
CA GLY A 216 24.78 23.43 15.38
C GLY A 216 23.40 23.62 16.00
N ASP A 217 23.01 24.89 16.19
CA ASP A 217 21.74 25.31 16.78
C ASP A 217 20.64 25.59 15.72
N ASP A 218 20.97 25.52 14.43
CA ASP A 218 20.01 25.65 13.32
C ASP A 218 19.31 24.30 13.06
N TRP A 219 18.38 23.94 13.93
CA TRP A 219 17.69 22.65 13.83
C TRP A 219 16.58 22.66 12.77
N GLU A 220 16.04 23.84 12.41
CA GLU A 220 15.14 23.98 11.26
C GLU A 220 15.84 23.52 9.97
N GLY A 221 16.97 24.15 9.62
CA GLY A 221 17.73 23.81 8.42
C GLY A 221 18.27 22.37 8.44
N LEU A 222 18.61 21.86 9.63
CA LEU A 222 19.04 20.46 9.80
C LEU A 222 17.93 19.46 9.47
N PHE A 223 16.75 19.59 10.10
CA PHE A 223 15.67 18.62 9.91
C PHE A 223 14.95 18.82 8.58
N GLU A 224 14.94 20.04 8.04
CA GLU A 224 14.63 20.30 6.63
C GLU A 224 15.58 19.52 5.72
N ALA A 225 16.89 19.61 5.91
CA ALA A 225 17.85 18.87 5.10
C ALA A 225 17.69 17.35 5.23
N ILE A 226 17.28 16.84 6.39
CA ILE A 226 17.00 15.41 6.61
C ILE A 226 15.77 14.91 5.82
N THR A 227 14.82 15.78 5.41
CA THR A 227 13.65 15.35 4.60
C THR A 227 14.01 14.62 3.31
N GLY A 228 15.15 14.96 2.71
CA GLY A 228 15.66 14.28 1.53
C GLY A 228 15.78 12.76 1.73
N TYR A 229 16.02 12.29 2.97
CA TYR A 229 16.07 10.86 3.29
C TYR A 229 14.75 10.12 2.97
N GLY A 230 13.60 10.72 3.31
CA GLY A 230 12.28 10.18 2.93
C GLY A 230 12.06 10.22 1.43
N LEU A 231 12.33 11.38 0.80
CA LEU A 231 12.23 11.59 -0.64
C LEU A 231 13.04 10.56 -1.43
N GLY A 232 14.31 10.35 -1.07
CA GLY A 232 15.18 9.35 -1.68
C GLY A 232 14.67 7.93 -1.48
N GLY A 233 14.18 7.63 -0.27
CA GLY A 233 13.60 6.32 0.07
C GLY A 233 12.45 5.92 -0.86
N SER A 234 11.42 6.77 -0.93
CA SER A 234 10.24 6.51 -1.76
C SER A 234 10.50 6.67 -3.26
N SER A 235 11.42 7.56 -3.67
CA SER A 235 11.81 7.69 -5.08
C SER A 235 12.32 6.37 -5.65
N MET A 236 13.21 5.67 -4.93
CA MET A 236 13.72 4.38 -5.39
C MET A 236 12.65 3.27 -5.24
N ALA A 237 11.85 3.33 -4.18
CA ALA A 237 10.77 2.37 -3.95
C ALA A 237 9.71 2.39 -5.06
N LEU A 238 9.42 3.56 -5.64
CA LEU A 238 8.47 3.68 -6.76
C LEU A 238 8.93 2.83 -7.95
N PHE A 239 10.20 2.97 -8.35
CA PHE A 239 10.74 2.17 -9.45
C PHE A 239 10.84 0.68 -9.09
N GLY A 240 11.25 0.32 -7.87
CA GLY A 240 11.31 -1.07 -7.44
C GLY A 240 9.93 -1.77 -7.36
N ARG A 241 8.88 -1.07 -6.91
CA ARG A 241 7.52 -1.64 -6.85
C ARG A 241 6.86 -1.71 -8.22
N VAL A 242 7.09 -0.72 -9.09
CA VAL A 242 6.55 -0.74 -10.47
C VAL A 242 7.35 -1.68 -11.38
N GLY A 243 8.68 -1.64 -11.37
CA GLY A 243 9.57 -2.48 -12.16
C GLY A 243 9.43 -3.95 -11.76
N GLY A 244 9.76 -4.27 -10.51
CA GLY A 244 9.52 -5.60 -9.93
C GLY A 244 8.08 -6.08 -10.10
N GLY A 245 7.08 -5.21 -9.85
CA GLY A 245 5.65 -5.55 -10.00
C GLY A 245 5.22 -5.85 -11.45
N ILE A 246 5.76 -5.14 -12.46
CA ILE A 246 5.53 -5.48 -13.87
C ILE A 246 6.25 -6.77 -14.24
N TYR A 247 7.44 -7.02 -13.66
CA TYR A 247 8.20 -8.24 -13.91
C TYR A 247 7.44 -9.49 -13.41
N THR A 248 7.03 -9.51 -12.14
CA THR A 248 6.32 -10.68 -11.54
C THR A 248 5.00 -10.94 -12.25
N LYS A 249 4.08 -9.97 -12.28
CA LYS A 249 2.71 -10.21 -12.77
C LYS A 249 2.62 -10.42 -14.29
N ALA A 250 3.70 -10.13 -15.05
CA ALA A 250 3.79 -10.53 -16.44
C ALA A 250 4.17 -12.02 -16.62
N ALA A 251 4.91 -12.59 -15.67
CA ALA A 251 5.26 -14.00 -15.62
C ALA A 251 4.10 -14.84 -15.06
N ASP A 252 3.61 -14.49 -13.88
CA ASP A 252 2.46 -15.07 -13.16
C ASP A 252 1.24 -15.31 -14.09
N VAL A 253 0.63 -14.22 -14.59
CA VAL A 253 -0.50 -14.28 -15.53
C VAL A 253 -0.19 -15.10 -16.80
N GLY A 254 1.07 -15.09 -17.25
CA GLY A 254 1.49 -15.90 -18.39
C GLY A 254 1.61 -17.39 -18.08
N ALA A 255 2.10 -17.73 -16.89
CA ALA A 255 2.24 -19.09 -16.38
C ALA A 255 0.87 -19.71 -16.11
N ASP A 256 0.03 -19.00 -15.35
CA ASP A 256 -1.24 -19.51 -14.82
C ASP A 256 -2.31 -19.68 -15.93
N LEU A 257 -2.44 -18.72 -16.85
CA LEU A 257 -3.39 -18.82 -17.96
C LEU A 257 -3.07 -19.99 -18.89
N VAL A 258 -1.82 -20.11 -19.36
CA VAL A 258 -1.49 -21.20 -20.30
C VAL A 258 -1.36 -22.54 -19.58
N GLY A 259 -0.77 -22.57 -18.39
CA GLY A 259 -0.62 -23.79 -17.60
C GLY A 259 -1.97 -24.37 -17.17
N LYS A 260 -2.71 -23.63 -16.33
CA LYS A 260 -3.89 -24.16 -15.63
C LYS A 260 -5.16 -24.09 -16.48
N VAL A 261 -5.38 -22.99 -17.20
CA VAL A 261 -6.62 -22.80 -17.98
C VAL A 261 -6.57 -23.53 -19.32
N GLU A 262 -5.49 -23.38 -20.08
CA GLU A 262 -5.36 -23.99 -21.44
C GLU A 262 -4.84 -25.42 -21.42
N ARG A 263 -3.74 -25.70 -20.71
CA ARG A 263 -3.04 -27.00 -20.77
C ARG A 263 -3.46 -28.00 -19.69
N ASN A 264 -4.12 -27.53 -18.62
CA ASN A 264 -4.51 -28.33 -17.46
C ASN A 264 -3.31 -29.03 -16.79
N ILE A 265 -2.17 -28.35 -16.73
CA ILE A 265 -1.02 -28.75 -15.90
C ILE A 265 -1.09 -28.03 -14.54
N PRO A 266 -0.41 -28.53 -13.50
CA PRO A 266 -0.31 -27.85 -12.20
C PRO A 266 0.21 -26.40 -12.29
N GLU A 267 -0.13 -25.61 -11.27
CA GLU A 267 0.60 -24.39 -10.88
C GLU A 267 2.07 -24.76 -10.62
N ASP A 268 3.03 -23.91 -11.00
CA ASP A 268 4.50 -24.17 -10.90
C ASP A 268 5.06 -25.42 -11.61
N ASP A 269 4.33 -26.04 -12.55
CA ASP A 269 4.83 -27.23 -13.24
C ASP A 269 6.15 -26.96 -14.01
N PRO A 270 7.21 -27.77 -13.83
CA PRO A 270 8.53 -27.52 -14.41
C PRO A 270 8.60 -27.66 -15.94
N ARG A 271 7.51 -28.04 -16.62
CA ARG A 271 7.40 -27.98 -18.08
C ARG A 271 7.06 -26.58 -18.58
N ASN A 272 6.54 -25.70 -17.71
CA ASN A 272 6.11 -24.35 -18.07
C ASN A 272 7.31 -23.37 -18.07
N PRO A 273 7.68 -22.77 -19.22
CA PRO A 273 8.83 -21.86 -19.31
C PRO A 273 8.67 -20.57 -18.49
N ALA A 274 7.46 -20.19 -18.08
CA ALA A 274 7.25 -18.97 -17.29
C ALA A 274 7.59 -19.12 -15.80
N VAL A 275 7.56 -20.34 -15.23
CA VAL A 275 7.61 -20.57 -13.77
C VAL A 275 8.89 -20.07 -13.09
N ILE A 276 10.05 -20.14 -13.77
CA ILE A 276 11.28 -19.54 -13.22
C ILE A 276 11.21 -18.01 -13.22
N ALA A 277 10.59 -17.39 -14.23
CA ALA A 277 10.38 -15.93 -14.23
C ALA A 277 9.36 -15.53 -13.14
N ASP A 278 8.38 -16.39 -12.88
CA ASP A 278 7.34 -16.22 -11.87
C ASP A 278 7.91 -16.23 -10.44
N ASN A 279 8.57 -17.33 -10.06
CA ASN A 279 9.23 -17.46 -8.75
C ASN A 279 10.39 -16.46 -8.56
N VAL A 280 11.05 -16.00 -9.63
CA VAL A 280 11.97 -14.84 -9.55
C VAL A 280 11.21 -13.56 -9.22
N GLY A 281 10.02 -13.42 -9.80
CA GLY A 281 9.07 -12.33 -9.59
C GLY A 281 8.79 -12.01 -8.14
N ASP A 282 8.38 -13.00 -7.33
CA ASP A 282 7.99 -12.78 -5.93
C ASP A 282 9.14 -12.17 -5.11
N ASN A 283 10.37 -12.55 -5.45
CA ASN A 283 11.59 -12.06 -4.82
C ASN A 283 11.94 -10.62 -5.24
N VAL A 284 11.61 -10.20 -6.46
CA VAL A 284 11.96 -8.85 -6.99
C VAL A 284 10.82 -7.84 -6.83
N GLY A 285 9.57 -8.26 -6.98
CA GLY A 285 8.38 -7.46 -6.70
C GLY A 285 8.02 -7.46 -5.22
N ASP A 286 7.51 -8.59 -4.73
CA ASP A 286 6.82 -8.68 -3.44
C ASP A 286 7.74 -8.82 -2.22
N ILE A 287 9.05 -9.02 -2.44
CA ILE A 287 10.08 -8.83 -1.42
C ILE A 287 10.86 -7.53 -1.65
N ALA A 288 11.59 -7.37 -2.77
CA ALA A 288 12.49 -6.22 -2.91
C ALA A 288 11.75 -4.88 -3.06
N GLY A 289 10.70 -4.83 -3.89
CA GLY A 289 9.83 -3.67 -4.02
C GLY A 289 9.10 -3.33 -2.72
N MET A 290 8.50 -4.33 -2.07
CA MET A 290 7.78 -4.17 -0.78
C MET A 290 8.69 -3.67 0.35
N GLY A 291 9.90 -4.23 0.47
CA GLY A 291 10.88 -3.80 1.47
C GLY A 291 11.33 -2.35 1.28
N SER A 292 11.50 -1.93 0.03
CA SER A 292 11.81 -0.54 -0.33
C SER A 292 10.64 0.40 -0.02
N ASP A 293 9.41 -0.03 -0.31
CA ASP A 293 8.16 0.71 -0.07
C ASP A 293 7.94 1.02 1.42
N LEU A 294 7.99 -0.01 2.27
CA LEU A 294 7.82 0.15 3.72
C LEU A 294 8.99 0.89 4.38
N PHE A 295 10.22 0.77 3.84
CA PHE A 295 11.32 1.67 4.23
C PHE A 295 11.00 3.14 3.93
N GLY A 296 10.47 3.44 2.73
CA GLY A 296 10.02 4.79 2.37
C GLY A 296 8.97 5.34 3.33
N SER A 297 7.94 4.54 3.66
CA SER A 297 6.90 4.93 4.64
C SER A 297 7.50 5.23 6.03
N TYR A 298 8.46 4.42 6.48
CA TYR A 298 9.17 4.64 7.75
C TYR A 298 9.99 5.93 7.74
N ALA A 299 10.78 6.12 6.68
CA ALA A 299 11.68 7.27 6.52
C ALA A 299 10.89 8.59 6.46
N GLU A 300 9.82 8.64 5.66
CA GLU A 300 8.96 9.82 5.56
C GLU A 300 8.18 10.09 6.85
N SER A 301 7.62 9.07 7.51
CA SER A 301 6.88 9.27 8.77
C SER A 301 7.78 9.85 9.86
N SER A 302 9.03 9.39 9.90
CA SER A 302 10.06 9.93 10.79
C SER A 302 10.45 11.36 10.40
N CYS A 303 10.74 11.63 9.13
CA CYS A 303 11.15 12.96 8.66
C CYS A 303 10.03 14.01 8.82
N ALA A 304 8.78 13.67 8.53
CA ALA A 304 7.63 14.56 8.71
C ALA A 304 7.45 14.96 10.17
N ALA A 305 7.62 14.01 11.10
CA ALA A 305 7.60 14.31 12.54
C ALA A 305 8.76 15.23 12.94
N LEU A 306 9.98 14.95 12.44
CA LEU A 306 11.16 15.77 12.72
C LEU A 306 11.04 17.20 12.19
N VAL A 307 10.55 17.45 10.98
CA VAL A 307 10.41 18.83 10.46
C VAL A 307 9.46 19.66 11.33
N VAL A 308 8.29 19.11 11.71
CA VAL A 308 7.35 19.89 12.52
C VAL A 308 7.87 20.07 13.95
N ALA A 309 8.61 19.09 14.50
CA ALA A 309 9.25 19.21 15.80
C ALA A 309 10.41 20.24 15.83
N SER A 310 11.13 20.44 14.73
CA SER A 310 12.27 21.37 14.69
C SER A 310 11.88 22.85 14.83
N ILE A 311 10.71 23.22 14.31
CA ILE A 311 10.08 24.54 14.48
C ILE A 311 9.07 24.60 15.65
N SER A 312 8.99 23.52 16.44
CA SER A 312 8.25 23.46 17.70
C SER A 312 9.19 23.73 18.89
N SER A 313 8.66 23.77 20.11
CA SER A 313 9.47 24.00 21.32
C SER A 313 10.66 23.03 21.47
N PHE A 314 10.57 21.80 20.96
CA PHE A 314 11.66 20.82 21.00
C PHE A 314 12.91 21.31 20.25
N GLY A 315 12.75 21.76 19.00
CA GLY A 315 13.87 22.32 18.24
C GLY A 315 14.24 23.76 18.61
N ILE A 316 13.27 24.59 18.99
CA ILE A 316 13.52 25.98 19.40
C ILE A 316 14.32 26.07 20.71
N ASN A 317 14.09 25.14 21.64
CA ASN A 317 14.79 25.04 22.93
C ASN A 317 15.95 24.04 22.91
N HIS A 318 16.20 23.38 21.77
CA HIS A 318 17.26 22.39 21.58
C HIS A 318 17.21 21.18 22.53
N ASP A 319 16.01 20.70 22.88
CA ASP A 319 15.78 19.47 23.65
C ASP A 319 15.93 18.26 22.72
N LEU A 320 17.11 17.62 22.72
CA LEU A 320 17.42 16.55 21.78
C LEU A 320 16.56 15.30 22.03
N THR A 321 16.26 14.99 23.29
CA THR A 321 15.45 13.83 23.66
C THR A 321 14.02 13.96 23.15
N ALA A 322 13.36 15.09 23.38
CA ALA A 322 12.00 15.31 22.90
C ALA A 322 11.95 15.47 21.37
N MET A 323 13.00 16.05 20.77
CA MET A 323 13.19 16.13 19.32
C MET A 323 13.31 14.75 18.66
N LEU A 324 14.03 13.80 19.28
CA LEU A 324 14.23 12.44 18.79
C LEU A 324 13.15 11.45 19.26
N TYR A 325 12.06 11.93 19.87
CA TYR A 325 10.87 11.13 20.21
C TYR A 325 10.44 10.13 19.11
N PRO A 326 10.31 10.49 17.81
CA PRO A 326 10.00 9.50 16.77
C PRO A 326 11.00 8.33 16.71
N LEU A 327 12.30 8.61 16.76
CA LEU A 327 13.34 7.56 16.74
C LEU A 327 13.32 6.70 18.01
N LEU A 328 12.98 7.28 19.16
CA LEU A 328 12.81 6.56 20.43
C LEU A 328 11.58 5.63 20.38
N VAL A 329 10.48 6.06 19.77
CA VAL A 329 9.32 5.19 19.50
C VAL A 329 9.73 4.02 18.60
N SER A 330 10.46 4.26 17.51
CA SER A 330 10.96 3.17 16.65
C SER A 330 11.94 2.22 17.38
N SER A 331 12.78 2.76 18.25
CA SER A 331 13.73 2.01 19.07
C SER A 331 13.02 1.06 20.03
N ALA A 332 11.98 1.54 20.73
CA ALA A 332 11.10 0.70 21.54
C ALA A 332 10.34 -0.33 20.68
N GLY A 333 9.92 0.06 19.47
CA GLY A 333 9.30 -0.82 18.48
C GLY A 333 10.13 -2.05 18.14
N ILE A 334 11.44 -1.87 17.88
CA ILE A 334 12.36 -3.00 17.62
C ILE A 334 12.39 -3.98 18.81
N LEU A 335 12.48 -3.48 20.05
CA LEU A 335 12.49 -4.33 21.23
C LEU A 335 11.15 -5.06 21.45
N VAL A 336 10.02 -4.38 21.23
CA VAL A 336 8.68 -4.98 21.33
C VAL A 336 8.47 -6.03 20.25
N CYS A 337 8.86 -5.75 19.01
CA CYS A 337 8.81 -6.71 17.92
C CYS A 337 9.67 -7.94 18.23
N LEU A 338 10.87 -7.78 18.78
CA LEU A 338 11.76 -8.90 19.16
C LEU A 338 11.06 -9.81 20.16
N LEU A 339 10.50 -9.24 21.24
CA LEU A 339 9.73 -10.01 22.22
C LEU A 339 8.51 -10.69 21.60
N THR A 340 7.82 -10.02 20.68
CA THR A 340 6.65 -10.54 19.96
C THR A 340 7.02 -11.74 19.08
N THR A 341 8.13 -11.66 18.35
CA THR A 341 8.63 -12.73 17.46
C THR A 341 8.82 -14.04 18.23
N LEU A 342 9.38 -13.99 19.45
CA LEU A 342 9.59 -15.18 20.29
C LEU A 342 8.31 -15.98 20.56
N PHE A 343 7.13 -15.34 20.56
CA PHE A 343 5.86 -16.05 20.68
C PHE A 343 5.57 -16.96 19.49
N ALA A 344 5.85 -16.52 18.26
CA ALA A 344 5.64 -17.34 17.07
C ALA A 344 6.82 -18.26 16.75
N THR A 345 8.04 -17.95 17.22
CA THR A 345 9.24 -18.72 16.88
C THR A 345 9.64 -19.78 17.91
N ASP A 346 9.34 -19.57 19.19
CA ASP A 346 9.89 -20.37 20.29
C ASP A 346 8.85 -20.79 21.36
N PHE A 347 7.83 -19.96 21.67
CA PHE A 347 6.82 -20.30 22.69
C PHE A 347 5.59 -21.06 22.17
N PHE A 348 5.27 -20.94 20.88
CA PHE A 348 4.18 -21.68 20.23
C PHE A 348 4.68 -22.41 18.99
N GLU A 349 4.08 -23.57 18.71
CA GLU A 349 4.33 -24.37 17.51
C GLU A 349 3.00 -24.63 16.80
N VAL A 350 2.96 -24.36 15.50
CA VAL A 350 1.80 -24.61 14.62
C VAL A 350 1.72 -26.11 14.33
N LYS A 351 0.60 -26.75 14.69
CA LYS A 351 0.39 -28.19 14.53
C LYS A 351 -0.62 -28.52 13.43
N ALA A 352 -1.53 -27.61 13.14
CA ALA A 352 -2.52 -27.76 12.07
C ALA A 352 -2.55 -26.53 11.14
N VAL A 353 -2.90 -26.75 9.87
CA VAL A 353 -2.99 -25.68 8.85
C VAL A 353 -3.88 -24.49 9.27
N LYS A 354 -4.99 -24.77 9.97
CA LYS A 354 -5.91 -23.76 10.50
C LYS A 354 -5.31 -22.83 11.58
N GLU A 355 -4.10 -23.12 12.08
CA GLU A 355 -3.43 -22.36 13.13
C GLU A 355 -2.43 -21.34 12.57
N ILE A 356 -2.11 -21.38 11.27
CA ILE A 356 -1.16 -20.48 10.60
C ILE A 356 -1.66 -19.03 10.65
N GLU A 357 -2.83 -18.74 10.05
CA GLU A 357 -3.40 -17.39 10.09
C GLU A 357 -3.61 -16.85 11.52
N PRO A 358 -4.18 -17.62 12.48
CA PRO A 358 -4.23 -17.18 13.87
C PRO A 358 -2.88 -16.91 14.51
N ALA A 359 -1.81 -17.62 14.14
CA ALA A 359 -0.46 -17.34 14.64
C ALA A 359 0.07 -15.99 14.11
N LEU A 360 -0.11 -15.71 12.81
CA LEU A 360 0.28 -14.45 12.18
C LEU A 360 -0.56 -13.27 12.72
N LYS A 361 -1.88 -13.42 12.84
CA LYS A 361 -2.78 -12.40 13.45
C LYS A 361 -2.46 -12.16 14.93
N LYS A 362 -2.04 -13.19 15.69
CA LYS A 362 -1.55 -13.02 17.08
C LYS A 362 -0.30 -12.15 17.16
N GLN A 363 0.60 -12.20 16.17
CA GLN A 363 1.78 -11.32 16.16
C GLN A 363 1.34 -9.84 16.16
N LEU A 364 0.41 -9.45 15.30
CA LEU A 364 -0.14 -8.09 15.27
C LEU A 364 -0.80 -7.68 16.60
N ILE A 365 -1.64 -8.55 17.18
CA ILE A 365 -2.28 -8.27 18.48
C ILE A 365 -1.23 -8.05 19.58
N ILE A 366 -0.26 -8.97 19.70
CA ILE A 366 0.77 -8.94 20.74
C ILE A 366 1.65 -7.71 20.57
N SER A 367 2.12 -7.42 19.35
CA SER A 367 2.93 -6.22 19.09
C SER A 367 2.15 -4.94 19.38
N THR A 368 0.87 -4.85 19.03
CA THR A 368 0.05 -3.65 19.32
C THR A 368 -0.16 -3.44 20.82
N ILE A 369 -0.45 -4.50 21.59
CA ILE A 369 -0.64 -4.39 23.05
C ILE A 369 0.68 -4.01 23.74
N LEU A 370 1.76 -4.72 23.42
CA LEU A 370 3.08 -4.42 24.00
C LEU A 370 3.60 -3.04 23.58
N MET A 371 3.36 -2.62 22.33
CA MET A 371 3.80 -1.32 21.84
C MET A 371 2.95 -0.17 22.40
N THR A 372 1.67 -0.40 22.71
CA THR A 372 0.88 0.59 23.48
C THR A 372 1.54 0.89 24.83
N VAL A 373 2.05 -0.13 25.53
CA VAL A 373 2.82 0.05 26.78
C VAL A 373 4.18 0.71 26.49
N GLY A 374 4.88 0.29 25.43
CA GLY A 374 6.15 0.90 25.00
C GLY A 374 6.04 2.40 24.72
N ILE A 375 5.04 2.82 23.96
CA ILE A 375 4.75 4.24 23.66
C ILE A 375 4.39 4.99 24.94
N ALA A 376 3.62 4.39 25.86
CA ALA A 376 3.31 5.03 27.15
C ALA A 376 4.57 5.29 27.98
N VAL A 377 5.51 4.33 28.02
CA VAL A 377 6.81 4.50 28.68
C VAL A 377 7.66 5.57 27.99
N VAL A 378 7.82 5.51 26.66
CA VAL A 378 8.59 6.51 25.89
C VAL A 378 8.01 7.91 26.06
N SER A 379 6.68 8.07 25.99
CA SER A 379 6.00 9.36 26.19
C SER A 379 6.13 9.92 27.61
N TRP A 380 6.35 9.06 28.61
CA TRP A 380 6.58 9.49 29.98
C TRP A 380 8.04 9.90 30.21
N ILE A 381 9.02 9.14 29.67
CA ILE A 381 10.44 9.41 29.94
C ILE A 381 11.05 10.47 29.02
N ALA A 382 10.61 10.54 27.76
CA ALA A 382 11.26 11.31 26.70
C ALA A 382 10.51 12.60 26.28
N LEU A 383 9.39 12.94 26.95
CA LEU A 383 8.68 14.19 26.70
C LEU A 383 8.50 14.97 28.01
N PRO A 384 8.64 16.32 28.00
CA PRO A 384 8.22 17.15 29.11
C PRO A 384 6.69 17.10 29.28
N SER A 385 6.20 17.38 30.49
CA SER A 385 4.76 17.29 30.79
C SER A 385 3.88 18.24 29.97
N SER A 386 4.45 19.38 29.57
CA SER A 386 3.86 20.42 28.73
C SER A 386 4.90 20.94 27.75
N PHE A 387 4.50 21.21 26.52
CA PHE A 387 5.35 21.77 25.47
C PHE A 387 4.49 22.49 24.43
N THR A 388 5.11 23.17 23.47
CA THR A 388 4.39 23.75 22.32
C THR A 388 4.74 23.05 21.01
N ILE A 389 3.74 22.89 20.16
CA ILE A 389 3.84 22.37 18.79
C ILE A 389 3.42 23.46 17.80
N PHE A 390 4.16 23.56 16.70
CA PHE A 390 3.83 24.46 15.60
C PHE A 390 2.49 24.10 14.94
N ASN A 391 1.62 25.10 14.83
CA ASN A 391 0.30 24.99 14.22
C ASN A 391 0.04 26.23 13.35
N PHE A 392 0.48 26.17 12.09
CA PHE A 392 0.25 27.20 11.06
C PHE A 392 0.55 28.64 11.54
N GLY A 393 1.77 28.85 12.04
CA GLY A 393 2.26 30.15 12.53
C GLY A 393 2.00 30.43 14.02
N VAL A 394 1.26 29.56 14.72
CA VAL A 394 1.01 29.69 16.17
C VAL A 394 1.63 28.51 16.92
N GLN A 395 2.29 28.79 18.04
CA GLN A 395 2.75 27.76 18.98
C GLN A 395 1.58 27.30 19.86
N LYS A 396 1.10 26.08 19.63
CA LYS A 396 -0.03 25.48 20.36
C LYS A 396 0.47 24.69 21.55
N GLU A 397 -0.06 24.92 22.75
CA GLU A 397 0.23 24.07 23.91
C GLU A 397 -0.31 22.64 23.73
N VAL A 398 0.55 21.67 24.05
CA VAL A 398 0.28 20.23 24.00
C VAL A 398 0.87 19.59 25.27
N LYS A 399 0.21 18.52 25.77
CA LYS A 399 0.68 17.73 26.92
C LYS A 399 1.14 16.34 26.46
N SER A 400 2.12 15.75 27.14
CA SER A 400 2.71 14.45 26.72
C SER A 400 1.70 13.31 26.56
N TRP A 401 0.66 13.25 27.41
CA TRP A 401 -0.41 12.24 27.30
C TRP A 401 -1.25 12.40 26.02
N GLN A 402 -1.36 13.61 25.46
CA GLN A 402 -2.07 13.85 24.20
C GLN A 402 -1.25 13.29 23.03
N LEU A 403 0.08 13.45 23.07
CA LEU A 403 0.97 12.90 22.06
C LEU A 403 1.05 11.37 22.13
N PHE A 404 1.01 10.79 23.34
CA PHE A 404 0.79 9.35 23.53
C PHE A 404 -0.46 8.88 22.76
N LEU A 405 -1.58 9.59 22.90
CA LEU A 405 -2.82 9.27 22.17
C LEU A 405 -2.70 9.45 20.65
N CYS A 406 -1.91 10.42 20.16
CA CYS A 406 -1.61 10.57 18.73
C CYS A 406 -0.90 9.33 18.17
N VAL A 407 0.14 8.84 18.83
CA VAL A 407 0.86 7.63 18.37
C VAL A 407 -0.01 6.39 18.54
N ALA A 408 -0.71 6.27 19.68
CA ALA A 408 -1.57 5.14 19.96
C ALA A 408 -2.75 5.01 18.98
N VAL A 409 -3.42 6.12 18.61
CA VAL A 409 -4.55 6.02 17.66
C VAL A 409 -4.10 5.51 16.29
N GLY A 410 -2.91 5.91 15.81
CA GLY A 410 -2.32 5.38 14.58
C GLY A 410 -1.96 3.89 14.68
N LEU A 411 -1.36 3.46 15.80
CA LEU A 411 -1.05 2.06 16.08
C LEU A 411 -2.32 1.18 16.08
N TRP A 412 -3.37 1.62 16.78
CA TRP A 412 -4.63 0.88 16.87
C TRP A 412 -5.42 0.93 15.56
N ALA A 413 -5.34 2.01 14.78
CA ALA A 413 -5.90 2.05 13.42
C ALA A 413 -5.20 1.05 12.49
N GLY A 414 -3.88 0.86 12.60
CA GLY A 414 -3.16 -0.21 11.90
C GLY A 414 -3.73 -1.59 12.24
N LEU A 415 -3.90 -1.89 13.53
CA LEU A 415 -4.52 -3.15 13.97
C LEU A 415 -5.96 -3.32 13.42
N ILE A 416 -6.78 -2.27 13.44
CA ILE A 416 -8.13 -2.30 12.86
C ILE A 416 -8.08 -2.61 11.36
N ILE A 417 -7.23 -1.92 10.59
CA ILE A 417 -7.04 -2.16 9.16
C ILE A 417 -6.62 -3.61 8.91
N GLY A 418 -5.67 -4.15 9.69
CA GLY A 418 -5.22 -5.54 9.59
C GLY A 418 -6.26 -6.60 10.02
N PHE A 419 -7.36 -6.21 10.66
CA PHE A 419 -8.48 -7.09 11.02
C PHE A 419 -9.64 -7.02 10.03
N VAL A 420 -9.74 -5.95 9.22
CA VAL A 420 -10.77 -5.81 8.19
C VAL A 420 -10.31 -6.54 6.93
N THR A 421 -10.47 -7.86 6.95
CA THR A 421 -10.38 -8.71 5.76
C THR A 421 -11.70 -9.48 5.65
N ASP A 422 -12.55 -9.08 4.70
CA ASP A 422 -13.88 -9.67 4.49
C ASP A 422 -13.79 -11.15 4.06
N PRO A 423 -14.81 -11.98 4.35
CA PRO A 423 -14.82 -13.39 3.98
C PRO A 423 -14.86 -13.58 2.45
N VAL A 424 -13.91 -14.37 1.95
CA VAL A 424 -13.67 -14.61 0.52
C VAL A 424 -14.56 -15.73 -0.07
N GLN A 425 -15.26 -16.49 0.78
CA GLN A 425 -16.00 -17.70 0.37
C GLN A 425 -17.13 -17.42 -0.63
N ASP A 426 -17.79 -16.27 -0.55
CA ASP A 426 -18.85 -15.87 -1.49
C ASP A 426 -18.31 -15.60 -2.91
N VAL A 427 -17.07 -15.10 -3.01
CA VAL A 427 -16.36 -14.92 -4.29
C VAL A 427 -16.08 -16.30 -4.92
N ALA A 428 -15.65 -17.27 -4.10
CA ALA A 428 -15.46 -18.64 -4.57
C ALA A 428 -16.78 -19.34 -5.00
N ASP A 429 -17.89 -19.20 -4.24
CA ASP A 429 -19.20 -19.75 -4.66
C ASP A 429 -19.67 -19.15 -5.99
N SER A 430 -19.46 -17.84 -6.19
CA SER A 430 -19.86 -17.16 -7.43
C SER A 430 -19.23 -17.76 -8.70
N CYS A 431 -18.08 -18.43 -8.58
CA CYS A 431 -17.41 -19.14 -9.69
C CYS A 431 -18.27 -20.26 -10.31
N ARG A 432 -19.29 -20.79 -9.59
CA ARG A 432 -20.27 -21.75 -10.13
C ARG A 432 -21.06 -21.21 -11.33
N THR A 433 -21.10 -19.90 -11.49
CA THR A 433 -21.80 -19.21 -12.59
C THR A 433 -20.81 -18.57 -13.59
N GLY A 434 -19.52 -18.87 -13.46
CA GLY A 434 -18.46 -18.50 -14.41
C GLY A 434 -17.58 -17.33 -13.95
N ALA A 435 -16.62 -16.96 -14.80
CA ALA A 435 -15.64 -15.91 -14.49
C ALA A 435 -16.25 -14.50 -14.37
N ALA A 436 -17.34 -14.22 -15.09
CA ALA A 436 -17.97 -12.90 -15.09
C ALA A 436 -18.56 -12.53 -13.72
N THR A 437 -19.26 -13.46 -13.06
CA THR A 437 -19.77 -13.27 -11.71
C THR A 437 -18.65 -13.20 -10.69
N ASN A 438 -17.61 -14.04 -10.81
CA ASN A 438 -16.40 -13.92 -9.97
C ASN A 438 -15.78 -12.52 -10.02
N VAL A 439 -15.59 -11.95 -11.21
CA VAL A 439 -15.04 -10.59 -11.35
C VAL A 439 -15.99 -9.53 -10.79
N ILE A 440 -17.30 -9.66 -10.97
CA ILE A 440 -18.29 -8.73 -10.37
C ILE A 440 -18.24 -8.78 -8.84
N PHE A 441 -18.22 -9.98 -8.24
CA PHE A 441 -18.18 -10.16 -6.78
C PHE A 441 -16.88 -9.66 -6.18
N GLY A 442 -15.73 -9.94 -6.80
CA GLY A 442 -14.44 -9.44 -6.31
C GLY A 442 -14.32 -7.92 -6.38
N LEU A 443 -14.76 -7.27 -7.48
CA LEU A 443 -14.82 -5.81 -7.58
C LEU A 443 -15.72 -5.20 -6.49
N ALA A 444 -16.92 -5.77 -6.28
CA ALA A 444 -17.84 -5.32 -5.24
C ALA A 444 -17.27 -5.49 -3.82
N LEU A 445 -16.56 -6.60 -3.56
CA LEU A 445 -15.86 -6.84 -2.29
C LEU A 445 -14.75 -5.81 -2.07
N GLY A 446 -13.97 -5.52 -3.11
CA GLY A 446 -12.95 -4.47 -3.11
C GLY A 446 -13.52 -3.11 -2.70
N TYR A 447 -14.57 -2.67 -3.37
CA TYR A 447 -15.26 -1.41 -3.05
C TYR A 447 -15.92 -1.40 -1.66
N LYS A 448 -16.34 -2.55 -1.13
CA LYS A 448 -16.87 -2.67 0.24
C LYS A 448 -15.77 -2.59 1.30
N SER A 449 -14.61 -3.19 1.03
CA SER A 449 -13.51 -3.32 2.01
C SER A 449 -12.94 -2.00 2.51
N VAL A 450 -13.03 -0.92 1.72
CA VAL A 450 -12.43 0.39 2.07
C VAL A 450 -13.18 1.13 3.18
N ILE A 451 -14.43 0.74 3.47
CA ILE A 451 -15.32 1.49 4.38
C ILE A 451 -14.70 1.65 5.78
N ILE A 452 -14.30 0.54 6.41
CA ILE A 452 -13.77 0.57 7.79
C ILE A 452 -12.34 1.15 7.85
N PRO A 453 -11.39 0.81 6.95
CA PRO A 453 -10.09 1.48 6.86
C PRO A 453 -10.18 3.00 6.74
N ILE A 454 -11.08 3.53 5.90
CA ILE A 454 -11.27 4.98 5.76
C ILE A 454 -11.80 5.60 7.05
N PHE A 455 -12.73 4.95 7.77
CA PHE A 455 -13.16 5.43 9.09
C PHE A 455 -12.03 5.38 10.13
N ALA A 456 -11.19 4.33 10.14
CA ALA A 456 -10.06 4.23 11.05
C ALA A 456 -9.00 5.33 10.80
N ILE A 457 -8.72 5.63 9.53
CA ILE A 457 -7.85 6.74 9.13
C ILE A 457 -8.48 8.09 9.50
N ALA A 458 -9.77 8.31 9.23
CA ALA A 458 -10.47 9.55 9.57
C ALA A 458 -10.50 9.83 11.08
N ILE A 459 -10.73 8.82 11.91
CA ILE A 459 -10.64 8.93 13.38
C ILE A 459 -9.20 9.26 13.81
N SER A 460 -8.21 8.60 13.21
CA SER A 460 -6.78 8.86 13.49
C SER A 460 -6.40 10.30 13.16
N ILE A 461 -6.80 10.81 11.99
CA ILE A 461 -6.60 12.21 11.58
C ILE A 461 -7.29 13.14 12.58
N PHE A 462 -8.57 12.93 12.87
CA PHE A 462 -9.34 13.82 13.75
C PHE A 462 -8.72 13.93 15.15
N VAL A 463 -8.40 12.78 15.77
CA VAL A 463 -7.80 12.74 17.11
C VAL A 463 -6.41 13.38 17.13
N SER A 464 -5.54 12.98 16.19
CA SER A 464 -4.14 13.42 16.18
C SER A 464 -3.96 14.88 15.78
N PHE A 465 -4.72 15.37 14.79
CA PHE A 465 -4.77 16.80 14.42
C PHE A 465 -5.28 17.64 15.60
N SER A 466 -6.40 17.21 16.22
CA SER A 466 -7.01 17.95 17.34
C SER A 466 -6.07 18.07 18.54
N PHE A 467 -5.20 17.08 18.77
CA PHE A 467 -4.21 17.13 19.84
C PHE A 467 -2.92 17.86 19.47
N ALA A 468 -2.27 17.56 18.34
CA ALA A 468 -0.94 18.10 18.02
C ALA A 468 -0.74 18.49 16.53
N ALA A 469 -1.80 18.88 15.83
CA ALA A 469 -1.73 19.37 14.45
C ALA A 469 -0.96 18.41 13.52
N MET A 470 -0.08 18.94 12.65
CA MET A 470 0.70 18.12 11.70
C MET A 470 1.68 17.17 12.40
N TYR A 471 2.30 17.58 13.51
CA TYR A 471 3.17 16.70 14.28
C TYR A 471 2.40 15.51 14.84
N GLY A 472 1.19 15.74 15.36
CA GLY A 472 0.27 14.70 15.82
C GLY A 472 0.00 13.66 14.74
N ILE A 473 -0.33 14.10 13.53
CA ILE A 473 -0.59 13.20 12.40
C ILE A 473 0.69 12.45 11.98
N ALA A 474 1.84 13.12 11.91
CA ALA A 474 3.11 12.47 11.57
C ALA A 474 3.49 11.37 12.58
N VAL A 475 3.35 11.63 13.88
CA VAL A 475 3.61 10.62 14.91
C VAL A 475 2.50 9.55 14.98
N ALA A 476 1.29 9.81 14.46
CA ALA A 476 0.26 8.78 14.24
C ALA A 476 0.64 7.85 13.07
N ALA A 477 1.15 8.39 11.96
CA ALA A 477 1.70 7.59 10.85
C ALA A 477 2.84 6.69 11.34
N LEU A 478 3.77 7.26 12.11
CA LEU A 478 4.85 6.50 12.76
C LEU A 478 4.32 5.52 13.81
N GLY A 479 3.22 5.82 14.49
CA GLY A 479 2.55 4.91 15.42
C GLY A 479 2.02 3.66 14.71
N MET A 480 1.41 3.82 13.54
CA MET A 480 0.98 2.71 12.68
C MET A 480 2.17 1.84 12.25
N LEU A 481 3.32 2.46 11.99
CA LEU A 481 4.57 1.79 11.60
C LEU A 481 5.47 1.44 12.81
N SER A 482 5.03 1.65 14.04
CA SER A 482 5.89 1.47 15.22
C SER A 482 6.22 0.00 15.48
N THR A 483 5.45 -0.92 14.89
CA THR A 483 5.69 -2.37 14.88
C THR A 483 6.13 -2.90 13.51
N ILE A 484 6.74 -2.05 12.66
CA ILE A 484 7.14 -2.37 11.28
C ILE A 484 8.00 -3.63 11.16
N ALA A 485 8.87 -3.95 12.12
CA ALA A 485 9.67 -5.17 12.08
C ALA A 485 8.79 -6.45 12.13
N THR A 486 7.70 -6.44 12.91
CA THR A 486 6.71 -7.53 12.91
C THR A 486 5.82 -7.50 11.66
N GLY A 487 5.45 -6.31 11.17
CA GLY A 487 4.68 -6.15 9.94
C GLY A 487 5.41 -6.74 8.72
N LEU A 488 6.67 -6.33 8.51
CA LEU A 488 7.56 -6.90 7.50
C LEU A 488 7.79 -8.40 7.70
N ALA A 489 7.84 -8.90 8.94
CA ALA A 489 8.07 -10.32 9.20
C ALA A 489 6.89 -11.21 8.77
N ILE A 490 5.65 -10.74 8.95
CA ILE A 490 4.46 -11.47 8.47
C ILE A 490 4.26 -11.30 6.96
N ASP A 491 4.61 -10.14 6.39
CA ASP A 491 4.46 -9.85 4.95
C ASP A 491 5.48 -10.65 4.13
N ALA A 492 6.78 -10.53 4.44
CA ALA A 492 7.86 -11.26 3.78
C ALA A 492 7.79 -12.78 3.98
N TYR A 493 7.06 -13.26 4.98
CA TYR A 493 6.77 -14.70 5.16
C TYR A 493 5.95 -15.27 3.98
N GLY A 494 5.09 -14.45 3.35
CA GLY A 494 4.22 -14.86 2.25
C GLY A 494 5.00 -15.30 1.01
N PRO A 495 5.74 -14.39 0.34
CA PRO A 495 6.53 -14.73 -0.84
C PRO A 495 7.58 -15.82 -0.60
N ILE A 496 8.10 -15.97 0.63
CA ILE A 496 9.01 -17.07 0.99
C ILE A 496 8.29 -18.43 1.02
N SER A 497 7.00 -18.44 1.36
CA SER A 497 6.16 -19.64 1.41
C SER A 497 5.64 -20.03 0.02
N ASP A 498 5.31 -19.05 -0.81
CA ASP A 498 4.90 -19.20 -2.21
C ASP A 498 6.00 -19.87 -3.05
N ASN A 499 7.17 -19.23 -3.13
CA ASN A 499 8.41 -19.79 -3.70
C ASN A 499 8.75 -21.20 -3.15
N ALA A 500 8.42 -21.48 -1.87
CA ALA A 500 8.67 -22.80 -1.30
C ALA A 500 7.73 -23.88 -1.87
N GLY A 501 6.50 -23.50 -2.24
CA GLY A 501 5.57 -24.33 -3.01
C GLY A 501 6.01 -24.51 -4.46
N GLY A 502 6.44 -23.43 -5.13
CA GLY A 502 6.95 -23.52 -6.49
C GLY A 502 8.17 -24.43 -6.63
N ILE A 503 9.11 -24.33 -5.68
CA ILE A 503 10.25 -25.25 -5.60
C ILE A 503 9.80 -26.70 -5.32
N ALA A 504 8.73 -26.93 -4.55
CA ALA A 504 8.21 -28.28 -4.28
C ALA A 504 7.69 -28.96 -5.55
N GLU A 505 6.89 -28.23 -6.36
CA GLU A 505 6.32 -28.74 -7.61
C GLU A 505 7.41 -28.93 -8.67
N MET A 506 8.27 -27.91 -8.88
CA MET A 506 9.40 -28.00 -9.81
C MET A 506 10.35 -29.15 -9.45
N ALA A 507 10.55 -29.42 -8.15
CA ALA A 507 11.33 -30.55 -7.67
C ALA A 507 10.63 -31.91 -7.89
N GLY A 508 9.31 -31.95 -8.07
CA GLY A 508 8.52 -33.17 -8.20
C GLY A 508 8.38 -33.89 -6.86
N MET A 509 8.19 -33.14 -5.77
CA MET A 509 8.00 -33.67 -4.42
C MET A 509 6.58 -34.23 -4.24
N SER A 510 6.31 -34.89 -3.11
CA SER A 510 4.97 -35.47 -2.89
C SER A 510 3.90 -34.40 -2.71
N HIS A 511 2.66 -34.71 -3.12
CA HIS A 511 1.51 -33.81 -3.07
C HIS A 511 1.29 -33.21 -1.66
N THR A 512 1.54 -33.98 -0.62
CA THR A 512 1.46 -33.54 0.79
C THR A 512 2.45 -32.42 1.14
N ILE A 513 3.55 -32.25 0.39
CA ILE A 513 4.44 -31.09 0.52
C ILE A 513 3.77 -29.85 -0.08
N ARG A 514 3.20 -29.97 -1.28
CA ARG A 514 2.45 -28.87 -1.93
C ARG A 514 1.24 -28.45 -1.10
N GLU A 515 0.46 -29.39 -0.56
CA GLU A 515 -0.64 -29.10 0.38
C GLU A 515 -0.19 -28.30 1.62
N ARG A 516 1.01 -28.59 2.13
CA ARG A 516 1.58 -27.88 3.29
C ARG A 516 2.05 -26.48 2.90
N THR A 517 2.61 -26.28 1.70
CA THR A 517 3.04 -24.95 1.21
C THR A 517 1.85 -24.11 0.77
N ASP A 518 0.86 -24.66 0.05
CA ASP A 518 -0.40 -23.98 -0.33
C ASP A 518 -1.12 -23.40 0.90
N ALA A 519 -1.08 -24.11 2.04
CA ALA A 519 -1.65 -23.64 3.30
C ALA A 519 -0.82 -22.50 3.97
N LEU A 520 0.50 -22.46 3.75
CA LEU A 520 1.37 -21.39 4.25
C LEU A 520 1.22 -20.13 3.38
N ASP A 521 1.16 -20.33 2.07
CA ASP A 521 0.99 -19.34 1.00
C ASP A 521 -0.37 -18.62 1.08
N ALA A 522 -1.49 -19.33 1.22
CA ALA A 522 -2.80 -18.70 1.42
C ALA A 522 -2.85 -17.75 2.65
N ALA A 523 -2.11 -18.08 3.71
CA ALA A 523 -1.93 -17.17 4.85
C ALA A 523 -0.97 -16.01 4.55
N GLY A 524 0.00 -16.23 3.66
CA GLY A 524 0.85 -15.22 3.01
C GLY A 524 0.04 -14.17 2.27
N ASN A 525 -0.91 -14.59 1.42
CA ASN A 525 -1.80 -13.69 0.69
C ASN A 525 -2.64 -12.80 1.62
N THR A 526 -3.16 -13.38 2.71
CA THR A 526 -3.84 -12.61 3.77
C THR A 526 -2.89 -11.59 4.43
N THR A 527 -1.62 -11.95 4.69
CA THR A 527 -0.66 -11.05 5.35
C THR A 527 -0.10 -9.97 4.42
N ALA A 528 0.09 -10.24 3.13
CA ALA A 528 0.43 -9.24 2.12
C ALA A 528 -0.69 -8.21 1.94
N ALA A 529 -1.97 -8.62 2.01
CA ALA A 529 -3.08 -7.68 2.03
C ALA A 529 -3.07 -6.77 3.28
N ILE A 530 -2.70 -7.31 4.45
CA ILE A 530 -2.53 -6.52 5.68
C ILE A 530 -1.37 -5.54 5.53
N GLY A 531 -0.20 -5.97 5.02
CA GLY A 531 0.96 -5.11 4.78
C GLY A 531 0.65 -3.93 3.85
N LYS A 532 -0.05 -4.20 2.74
CA LYS A 532 -0.59 -3.18 1.82
C LYS A 532 -1.54 -2.21 2.54
N GLY A 533 -2.40 -2.69 3.42
CA GLY A 533 -3.28 -1.86 4.27
C GLY A 533 -2.52 -0.93 5.21
N PHE A 534 -1.46 -1.42 5.87
CA PHE A 534 -0.57 -0.59 6.71
C PHE A 534 0.19 0.45 5.88
N ALA A 535 0.66 0.09 4.68
CA ALA A 535 1.33 1.02 3.77
C ALA A 535 0.39 2.15 3.33
N ILE A 536 -0.85 1.83 2.90
CA ILE A 536 -1.86 2.83 2.50
C ILE A 536 -2.28 3.71 3.68
N GLY A 537 -2.55 3.12 4.85
CA GLY A 537 -2.98 3.86 6.04
C GLY A 537 -1.92 4.83 6.55
N SER A 538 -0.66 4.40 6.60
CA SER A 538 0.47 5.26 6.99
C SER A 538 0.79 6.30 5.92
N ALA A 539 0.74 5.95 4.63
CA ALA A 539 0.88 6.88 3.51
C ALA A 539 -0.15 8.02 3.56
N ALA A 540 -1.43 7.71 3.83
CA ALA A 540 -2.46 8.74 3.96
C ALA A 540 -2.21 9.71 5.11
N LEU A 541 -1.77 9.21 6.27
CA LEU A 541 -1.42 10.03 7.44
C LEU A 541 -0.18 10.89 7.17
N VAL A 542 0.94 10.29 6.74
CA VAL A 542 2.19 11.04 6.52
C VAL A 542 2.04 12.08 5.40
N SER A 543 1.30 11.76 4.33
CA SER A 543 1.05 12.71 3.23
C SER A 543 0.27 13.94 3.71
N LEU A 544 -0.69 13.77 4.63
CA LEU A 544 -1.41 14.89 5.23
C LEU A 544 -0.50 15.75 6.13
N ALA A 545 0.41 15.12 6.88
CA ALA A 545 1.38 15.84 7.71
C ALA A 545 2.40 16.63 6.86
N LEU A 546 2.95 15.99 5.83
CA LEU A 546 3.83 16.60 4.83
C LEU A 546 3.13 17.73 4.07
N PHE A 547 1.85 17.56 3.74
CA PHE A 547 1.04 18.59 3.10
C PHE A 547 0.90 19.85 3.97
N GLY A 548 0.57 19.73 5.27
CA GLY A 548 0.52 20.91 6.14
C GLY A 548 1.88 21.54 6.43
N ALA A 549 2.96 20.74 6.44
CA ALA A 549 4.32 21.25 6.47
C ALA A 549 4.65 22.03 5.17
N PHE A 550 4.25 21.51 4.01
CA PHE A 550 4.40 22.18 2.70
C PHE A 550 3.64 23.50 2.65
N VAL A 551 2.38 23.54 3.07
CA VAL A 551 1.57 24.77 3.15
C VAL A 551 2.29 25.85 3.96
N SER A 552 2.85 25.47 5.11
CA SER A 552 3.58 26.38 5.99
C SER A 552 4.89 26.87 5.36
N ARG A 553 5.68 25.95 4.77
CA ARG A 553 6.95 26.25 4.08
C ARG A 553 6.78 27.11 2.83
N ALA A 554 5.69 26.89 2.10
CA ALA A 554 5.36 27.63 0.88
C ALA A 554 4.80 29.04 1.17
N GLY A 555 4.64 29.43 2.44
CA GLY A 555 4.09 30.72 2.84
C GLY A 555 2.57 30.86 2.56
N ILE A 556 1.86 29.75 2.38
CA ILE A 556 0.42 29.76 2.11
C ILE A 556 -0.32 30.02 3.42
N THR A 557 -1.11 31.10 3.46
CA THR A 557 -1.92 31.47 4.64
C THR A 557 -3.10 30.53 4.86
N THR A 558 -3.85 30.22 3.79
CA THR A 558 -5.01 29.34 3.81
C THR A 558 -5.14 28.59 2.49
N VAL A 559 -5.30 27.27 2.53
CA VAL A 559 -5.72 26.48 1.35
C VAL A 559 -7.24 26.49 1.26
N ASP A 560 -7.80 27.45 0.53
CA ASP A 560 -9.24 27.53 0.28
C ASP A 560 -9.64 26.73 -0.98
N VAL A 561 -10.36 25.64 -0.75
CA VAL A 561 -10.89 24.71 -1.76
C VAL A 561 -11.79 25.41 -2.79
N LEU A 562 -12.43 26.52 -2.44
CA LEU A 562 -13.32 27.25 -3.36
C LEU A 562 -12.57 28.25 -4.27
N THR A 563 -11.23 28.34 -4.16
CA THR A 563 -10.42 29.13 -5.09
C THR A 563 -10.14 28.37 -6.39
N PRO A 564 -10.09 29.05 -7.56
CA PRO A 564 -9.83 28.39 -8.84
C PRO A 564 -8.53 27.59 -8.87
N LYS A 565 -7.42 28.12 -8.31
CA LYS A 565 -6.11 27.45 -8.25
C LYS A 565 -6.19 26.11 -7.50
N VAL A 566 -6.73 26.13 -6.28
CA VAL A 566 -6.82 24.92 -5.45
C VAL A 566 -7.80 23.91 -6.06
N PHE A 567 -8.95 24.35 -6.56
CA PHE A 567 -9.96 23.44 -7.10
C PHE A 567 -9.50 22.72 -8.38
N ILE A 568 -8.80 23.40 -9.30
CA ILE A 568 -8.22 22.71 -10.48
C ILE A 568 -7.10 21.74 -10.07
N GLY A 569 -6.31 22.08 -9.05
CA GLY A 569 -5.34 21.17 -8.45
C GLY A 569 -6.01 19.90 -7.89
N LEU A 570 -7.13 20.06 -7.19
CA LEU A 570 -7.87 18.98 -6.55
C LEU A 570 -8.45 17.98 -7.54
N ILE A 571 -9.14 18.45 -8.58
CA ILE A 571 -9.73 17.57 -9.59
C ILE A 571 -8.68 16.88 -10.47
N VAL A 572 -7.56 17.56 -10.77
CA VAL A 572 -6.43 16.95 -11.49
C VAL A 572 -5.72 15.92 -10.62
N GLY A 573 -5.49 16.24 -9.35
CA GLY A 573 -4.89 15.34 -8.36
C GLY A 573 -5.62 14.02 -8.20
N ALA A 574 -6.94 14.09 -7.97
CA ALA A 574 -7.80 12.91 -7.84
C ALA A 574 -7.79 12.00 -9.09
N MET A 575 -7.43 12.54 -10.26
CA MET A 575 -7.30 11.79 -11.51
C MET A 575 -5.94 11.08 -11.67
N LEU A 576 -4.86 11.60 -11.07
CA LEU A 576 -3.51 11.02 -11.24
C LEU A 576 -3.39 9.54 -10.84
N PRO A 577 -3.97 9.05 -9.73
CA PRO A 577 -3.97 7.62 -9.41
C PRO A 577 -4.62 6.75 -10.49
N TYR A 578 -5.66 7.25 -11.16
CA TYR A 578 -6.32 6.54 -12.27
C TYR A 578 -5.43 6.51 -13.52
N TRP A 579 -4.74 7.62 -13.85
CA TRP A 579 -3.78 7.64 -14.96
C TRP A 579 -2.59 6.71 -14.68
N PHE A 580 -2.03 6.75 -13.47
CA PHE A 580 -0.98 5.84 -13.03
C PHE A 580 -1.39 4.37 -13.14
N SER A 581 -2.58 4.03 -12.63
CA SER A 581 -3.14 2.68 -12.70
C SER A 581 -3.38 2.24 -14.15
N ALA A 582 -3.88 3.13 -15.02
CA ALA A 582 -4.10 2.85 -16.43
C ALA A 582 -2.78 2.53 -17.18
N MET A 583 -1.67 3.19 -16.83
CA MET A 583 -0.36 2.87 -17.38
C MET A 583 0.14 1.50 -16.90
N THR A 584 0.19 1.28 -15.58
CA THR A 584 0.72 0.04 -15.00
C THR A 584 -0.09 -1.21 -15.40
N MET A 585 -1.42 -1.14 -15.33
CA MET A 585 -2.33 -2.22 -15.77
C MET A 585 -2.13 -2.56 -17.25
N LYS A 586 -2.00 -1.55 -18.12
CA LYS A 586 -1.74 -1.75 -19.55
C LYS A 586 -0.37 -2.37 -19.80
N SER A 587 0.65 -1.98 -19.04
CA SER A 587 2.00 -2.53 -19.14
C SER A 587 2.03 -4.01 -18.81
N VAL A 588 1.43 -4.43 -17.68
CA VAL A 588 1.32 -5.86 -17.33
C VAL A 588 0.51 -6.61 -18.38
N GLY A 589 -0.68 -6.13 -18.77
CA GLY A 589 -1.50 -6.81 -19.78
C GLY A 589 -0.80 -6.99 -21.13
N SER A 590 0.03 -6.01 -21.54
CA SER A 590 0.83 -6.10 -22.78
C SER A 590 2.02 -7.05 -22.66
N ALA A 591 2.59 -7.21 -21.46
CA ALA A 591 3.70 -8.12 -21.19
C ALA A 591 3.22 -9.56 -21.00
N ALA A 592 2.15 -9.76 -20.22
CA ALA A 592 1.49 -11.04 -20.02
C ALA A 592 0.96 -11.62 -21.35
N LEU A 593 0.41 -10.80 -22.25
CA LEU A 593 0.02 -11.27 -23.59
C LEU A 593 1.20 -11.88 -24.36
N LYS A 594 2.38 -11.26 -24.33
CA LYS A 594 3.60 -11.81 -24.95
C LYS A 594 4.08 -13.07 -24.23
N MET A 595 3.94 -13.13 -22.90
CA MET A 595 4.28 -14.31 -22.11
C MET A 595 3.39 -15.49 -22.51
N VAL A 596 2.08 -15.28 -22.60
CA VAL A 596 1.10 -16.26 -23.08
C VAL A 596 1.44 -16.74 -24.49
N GLU A 597 1.78 -15.84 -25.41
CA GLU A 597 2.20 -16.21 -26.77
C GLU A 597 3.47 -17.08 -26.79
N GLU A 598 4.47 -16.74 -25.97
CA GLU A 598 5.72 -17.50 -25.87
C GLU A 598 5.55 -18.86 -25.19
N VAL A 599 4.82 -18.94 -24.07
CA VAL A 599 4.51 -20.20 -23.38
C VAL A 599 3.74 -21.14 -24.31
N ARG A 600 2.73 -20.62 -25.03
CA ARG A 600 2.02 -21.36 -26.10
C ARG A 600 2.97 -21.79 -27.21
N ARG A 601 3.89 -20.93 -27.66
CA ARG A 601 4.87 -21.25 -28.71
C ARG A 601 5.74 -22.42 -28.27
N GLN A 602 6.30 -22.41 -27.07
CA GLN A 602 7.15 -23.50 -26.57
C GLN A 602 6.36 -24.81 -26.48
N PHE A 603 5.19 -24.83 -25.83
CA PHE A 603 4.35 -26.03 -25.75
C PHE A 603 3.86 -26.58 -27.10
N ASN A 604 3.77 -25.73 -28.14
CA ASN A 604 3.35 -26.16 -29.48
C ASN A 604 4.52 -26.55 -30.41
N THR A 605 5.75 -26.11 -30.12
CA THR A 605 6.88 -26.23 -31.08
C THR A 605 8.09 -27.00 -30.56
N ILE A 606 8.23 -27.21 -29.25
CA ILE A 606 9.31 -28.01 -28.65
C ILE A 606 8.80 -29.45 -28.47
N PRO A 607 9.25 -30.43 -29.28
CA PRO A 607 8.78 -31.81 -29.15
C PRO A 607 9.26 -32.42 -27.83
N GLY A 608 8.38 -33.13 -27.12
CA GLY A 608 8.72 -33.78 -25.86
C GLY A 608 8.55 -32.90 -24.61
N LEU A 609 8.17 -31.62 -24.75
CA LEU A 609 8.04 -30.70 -23.61
C LEU A 609 6.80 -30.99 -22.76
N MET A 610 5.63 -31.15 -23.37
CA MET A 610 4.40 -31.53 -22.65
C MET A 610 4.52 -32.92 -22.02
N GLU A 611 5.28 -33.80 -22.67
CA GLU A 611 5.61 -35.15 -22.22
C GLU A 611 6.67 -35.17 -21.09
N GLY A 612 7.27 -34.03 -20.74
CA GLY A 612 8.28 -33.93 -19.67
C GLY A 612 9.66 -34.52 -20.03
N THR A 613 9.90 -34.78 -21.31
CA THR A 613 11.17 -35.36 -21.82
C THR A 613 12.16 -34.32 -22.35
N ALA A 614 11.66 -33.14 -22.75
CA ALA A 614 12.46 -31.96 -23.10
C ALA A 614 12.36 -30.90 -22.00
N LYS A 615 13.40 -30.07 -21.85
CA LYS A 615 13.39 -28.91 -20.95
C LYS A 615 12.80 -27.68 -21.66
N PRO A 616 12.02 -26.83 -20.97
CA PRO A 616 11.63 -25.52 -21.48
C PRO A 616 12.82 -24.56 -21.54
N ASP A 617 12.66 -23.49 -22.33
CA ASP A 617 13.55 -22.32 -22.32
C ASP A 617 12.98 -21.24 -21.40
N TYR A 618 13.40 -21.28 -20.12
CA TYR A 618 13.05 -20.27 -19.12
C TYR A 618 13.63 -18.87 -19.43
N ALA A 619 14.77 -18.80 -20.13
CA ALA A 619 15.50 -17.55 -20.31
C ALA A 619 14.74 -16.58 -21.23
N THR A 620 14.00 -17.10 -22.22
CA THR A 620 13.14 -16.26 -23.07
C THR A 620 11.99 -15.64 -22.27
N CYS A 621 11.36 -16.37 -21.34
CA CYS A 621 10.33 -15.81 -20.45
C CYS A 621 10.90 -14.73 -19.51
N VAL A 622 12.01 -15.02 -18.83
CA VAL A 622 12.75 -14.02 -17.99
C VAL A 622 13.10 -12.76 -18.80
N LYS A 623 13.48 -12.91 -20.08
CA LYS A 623 13.76 -11.77 -20.96
C LYS A 623 12.52 -10.94 -21.27
N ILE A 624 11.35 -11.56 -21.51
CA ILE A 624 10.10 -10.85 -21.80
C ILE A 624 9.68 -9.96 -20.63
N SER A 625 9.70 -10.50 -19.40
CA SER A 625 9.37 -9.72 -18.20
C SER A 625 10.44 -8.66 -17.88
N THR A 626 11.73 -8.94 -18.07
CA THR A 626 12.83 -7.96 -17.91
C THR A 626 12.70 -6.80 -18.90
N ASP A 627 12.57 -7.06 -20.19
CA ASP A 627 12.47 -6.03 -21.24
C ASP A 627 11.24 -5.13 -21.02
N ALA A 628 10.12 -5.71 -20.55
CA ALA A 628 8.88 -4.98 -20.28
C ALA A 628 8.98 -4.11 -19.03
N SER A 629 9.40 -4.66 -17.89
CA SER A 629 9.49 -3.94 -16.62
C SER A 629 10.43 -2.72 -16.71
N ILE A 630 11.67 -2.92 -17.18
CA ILE A 630 12.67 -1.84 -17.28
C ILE A 630 12.22 -0.72 -18.21
N LYS A 631 11.49 -1.04 -19.29
CA LYS A 631 10.96 -0.05 -20.24
C LYS A 631 9.73 0.68 -19.70
N GLU A 632 8.77 -0.07 -19.15
CA GLU A 632 7.45 0.47 -18.80
C GLU A 632 7.36 0.99 -17.35
N MET A 633 8.40 0.84 -16.52
CA MET A 633 8.51 1.53 -15.22
C MET A 633 8.79 3.04 -15.35
N ILE A 634 9.37 3.46 -16.49
CA ILE A 634 9.79 4.86 -16.70
C ILE A 634 8.60 5.82 -16.81
N PRO A 635 7.52 5.56 -17.58
CA PRO A 635 6.40 6.51 -17.67
C PRO A 635 5.61 6.72 -16.36
N PRO A 636 5.26 5.68 -15.56
CA PRO A 636 4.67 5.87 -14.24
C PRO A 636 5.60 6.61 -13.27
N GLY A 637 6.90 6.29 -13.28
CA GLY A 637 7.91 7.03 -12.50
C GLY A 637 7.96 8.51 -12.88
N ALA A 638 8.04 8.80 -14.18
CA ALA A 638 8.05 10.17 -14.68
C ALA A 638 6.75 10.93 -14.39
N LEU A 639 5.58 10.28 -14.36
CA LEU A 639 4.33 10.94 -13.96
C LEU A 639 4.39 11.44 -12.52
N VAL A 640 4.86 10.60 -11.59
CA VAL A 640 4.96 10.96 -10.17
C VAL A 640 6.01 12.04 -9.96
N MET A 641 7.24 11.84 -10.47
CA MET A 641 8.38 12.74 -10.25
C MET A 641 8.35 14.05 -11.07
N LEU A 642 7.45 14.20 -12.04
CA LEU A 642 7.31 15.44 -12.81
C LEU A 642 6.05 16.22 -12.42
N THR A 643 5.05 15.58 -11.81
CA THR A 643 3.82 16.26 -11.39
C THR A 643 4.10 17.43 -10.43
N PRO A 644 4.81 17.26 -9.28
CA PRO A 644 5.08 18.36 -8.36
C PRO A 644 5.88 19.49 -9.01
N LEU A 645 6.88 19.14 -9.82
CA LEU A 645 7.71 20.10 -10.55
C LEU A 645 6.89 20.91 -11.57
N ILE A 646 6.08 20.26 -12.41
CA ILE A 646 5.25 20.92 -13.42
C ILE A 646 4.17 21.78 -12.76
N ALA A 647 3.46 21.24 -11.76
CA ALA A 647 2.40 21.97 -11.07
C ALA A 647 2.97 23.19 -10.31
N GLY A 648 4.05 23.00 -9.55
CA GLY A 648 4.69 24.08 -8.79
C GLY A 648 5.28 25.19 -9.68
N ILE A 649 5.96 24.83 -10.77
CA ILE A 649 6.60 25.80 -11.67
C ILE A 649 5.58 26.57 -12.52
N PHE A 650 4.57 25.90 -13.10
CA PHE A 650 3.65 26.52 -14.06
C PHE A 650 2.35 27.06 -13.45
N PHE A 651 1.88 26.50 -12.33
CA PHE A 651 0.57 26.85 -11.73
C PHE A 651 0.68 27.37 -10.29
N GLY A 652 1.86 27.31 -9.68
CA GLY A 652 2.13 27.80 -8.34
C GLY A 652 1.74 26.84 -7.21
N VAL A 653 2.21 27.17 -6.02
CA VAL A 653 2.09 26.34 -4.81
C VAL A 653 0.64 26.09 -4.39
N GLU A 654 -0.30 27.01 -4.67
CA GLU A 654 -1.72 26.83 -4.31
C GLU A 654 -2.42 25.79 -5.20
N THR A 655 -1.98 25.64 -6.46
CA THR A 655 -2.48 24.57 -7.34
C THR A 655 -1.88 23.22 -6.95
N LEU A 656 -0.59 23.20 -6.61
CA LEU A 656 0.07 22.00 -6.09
C LEU A 656 -0.60 21.48 -4.81
N SER A 657 -1.11 22.38 -3.95
CA SER A 657 -1.85 22.01 -2.75
C SER A 657 -3.09 21.13 -2.97
N GLY A 658 -3.67 21.08 -4.18
CA GLY A 658 -4.84 20.25 -4.45
C GLY A 658 -4.52 18.77 -4.73
N ILE A 659 -3.28 18.43 -5.11
CA ILE A 659 -3.02 17.27 -6.00
C ILE A 659 -3.15 15.85 -5.36
N ALA A 660 -3.57 15.72 -4.10
CA ALA A 660 -3.49 14.46 -3.36
C ALA A 660 -4.80 13.63 -3.29
N ILE A 661 -4.63 12.29 -3.22
CA ILE A 661 -5.54 11.22 -2.74
C ILE A 661 -6.41 10.47 -3.79
N SER A 662 -6.15 9.16 -3.93
CA SER A 662 -7.18 8.10 -4.08
C SER A 662 -6.59 6.73 -3.65
N ALA A 663 -7.42 5.71 -3.39
CA ALA A 663 -7.00 4.44 -2.77
C ALA A 663 -7.37 3.19 -3.60
N SER A 664 -6.73 2.06 -3.30
CA SER A 664 -6.99 0.74 -3.92
C SER A 664 -7.35 -0.32 -2.88
N ASN A 665 -8.23 -1.26 -3.27
CA ASN A 665 -8.41 -2.59 -2.69
C ASN A 665 -9.28 -3.43 -3.65
N THR A 666 -8.75 -4.53 -4.20
CA THR A 666 -9.57 -5.59 -4.86
C THR A 666 -8.85 -6.95 -4.90
N GLY A 667 -7.63 -7.01 -5.45
CA GLY A 667 -7.13 -8.25 -6.05
C GLY A 667 -6.80 -9.42 -5.09
N GLY A 668 -6.39 -9.16 -3.84
CA GLY A 668 -6.05 -10.22 -2.89
C GLY A 668 -7.21 -11.16 -2.49
N ALA A 669 -8.45 -10.78 -2.80
CA ALA A 669 -9.60 -11.64 -2.58
C ALA A 669 -9.76 -12.73 -3.65
N TRP A 670 -9.35 -12.49 -4.90
CA TRP A 670 -9.47 -13.50 -5.94
C TRP A 670 -8.48 -14.65 -5.75
N ASP A 671 -7.26 -14.35 -5.31
CA ASP A 671 -6.23 -15.36 -5.00
C ASP A 671 -6.69 -16.31 -3.89
N ASN A 672 -7.17 -15.76 -2.77
CA ASN A 672 -7.71 -16.59 -1.70
C ASN A 672 -8.99 -17.34 -2.11
N ALA A 673 -9.76 -16.88 -3.11
CA ALA A 673 -10.87 -17.64 -3.68
C ALA A 673 -10.37 -18.82 -4.54
N LYS A 674 -9.31 -18.61 -5.34
CA LYS A 674 -8.58 -19.64 -6.08
C LYS A 674 -8.03 -20.70 -5.13
N LYS A 675 -7.17 -20.31 -4.17
CA LYS A 675 -6.54 -21.22 -3.19
C LYS A 675 -7.59 -21.96 -2.34
N TYR A 676 -8.74 -21.37 -2.02
CA TYR A 676 -9.85 -22.05 -1.33
C TYR A 676 -10.43 -23.23 -2.12
N ILE A 677 -10.67 -23.06 -3.42
CA ILE A 677 -11.15 -24.14 -4.31
C ILE A 677 -10.05 -25.20 -4.50
N GLU A 678 -8.81 -24.75 -4.71
CA GLU A 678 -7.64 -25.60 -4.90
C GLU A 678 -7.33 -26.50 -3.71
N ALA A 679 -7.52 -26.01 -2.48
CA ALA A 679 -7.23 -26.75 -1.25
C ALA A 679 -8.28 -27.80 -0.87
N GLY A 680 -9.53 -27.68 -1.34
CA GLY A 680 -10.59 -28.68 -1.07
C GLY A 680 -10.87 -28.97 0.42
N ALA A 681 -10.50 -28.07 1.34
CA ALA A 681 -10.46 -28.37 2.78
C ALA A 681 -11.85 -28.45 3.47
N SER A 682 -12.94 -28.19 2.74
CA SER A 682 -14.32 -28.23 3.23
C SER A 682 -15.26 -28.82 2.19
N GLU A 683 -16.47 -29.23 2.58
CA GLU A 683 -17.47 -29.77 1.64
C GLU A 683 -17.81 -28.77 0.54
N HIS A 684 -17.94 -27.48 0.90
CA HIS A 684 -18.20 -26.40 -0.02
C HIS A 684 -17.03 -26.20 -1.02
N ALA A 685 -15.78 -26.16 -0.54
CA ALA A 685 -14.61 -26.13 -1.42
C ALA A 685 -14.56 -27.34 -2.38
N ARG A 686 -14.86 -28.55 -1.89
CA ARG A 686 -14.89 -29.77 -2.70
C ARG A 686 -16.01 -29.78 -3.74
N SER A 687 -17.12 -29.08 -3.51
CA SER A 687 -18.19 -28.92 -4.50
C SER A 687 -17.85 -27.97 -5.66
N LEU A 688 -16.84 -27.11 -5.47
CA LEU A 688 -16.30 -26.19 -6.48
C LEU A 688 -15.12 -26.81 -7.26
N GLY A 689 -14.34 -27.65 -6.59
CA GLY A 689 -13.23 -28.40 -7.19
C GLY A 689 -13.67 -29.56 -8.09
N PRO A 690 -12.74 -30.47 -8.47
CA PRO A 690 -11.29 -30.43 -8.20
C PRO A 690 -10.56 -29.38 -9.05
N LYS A 691 -9.22 -29.27 -8.88
CA LYS A 691 -8.36 -28.50 -9.79
C LYS A 691 -8.65 -28.90 -11.25
N GLY A 692 -8.85 -27.91 -12.13
CA GLY A 692 -9.25 -28.09 -13.53
C GLY A 692 -10.77 -28.01 -13.81
N SER A 693 -11.64 -27.92 -12.80
CA SER A 693 -13.08 -27.68 -12.98
C SER A 693 -13.36 -26.31 -13.61
N ASP A 694 -14.56 -26.12 -14.18
CA ASP A 694 -14.96 -24.82 -14.75
C ASP A 694 -14.98 -23.71 -13.69
N ALA A 695 -15.36 -24.02 -12.44
CA ALA A 695 -15.32 -23.08 -11.32
C ALA A 695 -13.86 -22.78 -10.88
N HIS A 696 -12.96 -23.76 -10.89
CA HIS A 696 -11.54 -23.53 -10.67
C HIS A 696 -10.93 -22.62 -11.75
N LYS A 697 -11.26 -22.86 -13.03
CA LYS A 697 -10.82 -21.98 -14.14
C LYS A 697 -11.40 -20.57 -13.99
N ALA A 698 -12.67 -20.45 -13.61
CA ALA A 698 -13.28 -19.15 -13.32
C ALA A 698 -12.57 -18.40 -12.18
N ALA A 699 -12.08 -19.12 -11.16
CA ALA A 699 -11.29 -18.55 -10.08
C ALA A 699 -9.92 -18.05 -10.55
N VAL A 700 -9.19 -18.84 -11.36
CA VAL A 700 -7.90 -18.44 -11.98
C VAL A 700 -8.06 -17.20 -12.87
N ILE A 701 -9.18 -17.06 -13.61
CA ILE A 701 -9.45 -15.83 -14.38
C ILE A 701 -9.67 -14.61 -13.47
N GLY A 702 -10.30 -14.79 -12.30
CA GLY A 702 -10.44 -13.70 -11.33
C GLY A 702 -9.09 -13.28 -10.75
N ASP A 703 -8.24 -14.25 -10.41
CA ASP A 703 -6.93 -14.00 -9.82
C ASP A 703 -5.98 -13.31 -10.80
N THR A 704 -5.91 -13.80 -12.03
CA THR A 704 -5.11 -13.18 -13.11
C THR A 704 -5.59 -11.78 -13.55
N VAL A 705 -6.82 -11.39 -13.18
CA VAL A 705 -7.29 -9.99 -13.25
C VAL A 705 -6.88 -9.20 -11.99
N GLY A 706 -6.83 -9.87 -10.83
CA GLY A 706 -6.39 -9.35 -9.55
C GLY A 706 -4.90 -9.06 -9.42
N ASP A 707 -4.06 -9.82 -10.10
CA ASP A 707 -2.59 -9.71 -10.07
C ASP A 707 -2.03 -8.30 -10.31
N PRO A 708 -2.27 -7.65 -11.47
CA PRO A 708 -1.78 -6.29 -11.70
C PRO A 708 -2.47 -5.24 -10.81
N LEU A 709 -3.63 -5.57 -10.21
CA LEU A 709 -4.31 -4.74 -9.21
C LEU A 709 -3.65 -4.85 -7.83
N LYS A 710 -3.26 -6.06 -7.41
CA LYS A 710 -2.78 -6.36 -6.05
C LYS A 710 -1.27 -6.18 -5.90
N ASP A 711 -0.47 -6.36 -6.95
CA ASP A 711 1.01 -6.38 -6.85
C ASP A 711 1.73 -5.35 -7.72
N THR A 712 1.05 -4.70 -8.68
CA THR A 712 1.65 -3.63 -9.51
C THR A 712 1.04 -2.26 -9.22
N SER A 713 -0.24 -2.06 -9.53
CA SER A 713 -0.89 -0.74 -9.46
C SER A 713 -1.23 -0.33 -8.02
N GLY A 714 -2.05 -1.14 -7.34
CA GLY A 714 -2.55 -0.88 -5.98
C GLY A 714 -1.47 -0.54 -4.94
N PRO A 715 -0.41 -1.34 -4.73
CA PRO A 715 0.62 -1.01 -3.76
C PRO A 715 1.38 0.25 -4.18
N SER A 716 1.74 0.41 -5.45
CA SER A 716 2.49 1.57 -5.94
C SER A 716 1.74 2.90 -5.80
N LEU A 717 0.40 2.90 -5.66
CA LEU A 717 -0.36 4.11 -5.35
C LEU A 717 -0.03 4.71 -3.97
N ASN A 718 0.30 3.89 -2.96
CA ASN A 718 0.72 4.44 -1.66
C ASN A 718 2.03 5.26 -1.81
N ILE A 719 2.93 4.79 -2.68
CA ILE A 719 4.16 5.48 -3.03
C ILE A 719 3.87 6.76 -3.79
N LEU A 720 2.98 6.73 -4.80
CA LEU A 720 2.56 7.92 -5.55
C LEU A 720 2.09 9.06 -4.63
N ILE A 721 1.27 8.77 -3.62
CA ILE A 721 0.70 9.81 -2.74
C ILE A 721 1.80 10.41 -1.84
N LYS A 722 2.57 9.54 -1.17
CA LYS A 722 3.57 9.96 -0.16
C LYS A 722 4.78 10.65 -0.81
N LEU A 723 5.22 10.13 -1.95
CA LEU A 723 6.32 10.69 -2.73
C LEU A 723 6.00 12.08 -3.28
N MET A 724 4.81 12.31 -3.86
CA MET A 724 4.43 13.66 -4.30
C MET A 724 4.33 14.64 -3.12
N ALA A 725 3.95 14.18 -1.92
CA ALA A 725 3.88 15.04 -0.74
C ALA A 725 5.26 15.47 -0.23
N VAL A 726 6.22 14.54 -0.11
CA VAL A 726 7.60 14.88 0.30
C VAL A 726 8.37 15.62 -0.80
N GLU A 727 8.11 15.31 -2.07
CA GLU A 727 8.69 16.06 -3.20
C GLU A 727 8.16 17.50 -3.25
N SER A 728 6.87 17.71 -3.00
CA SER A 728 6.29 19.08 -2.91
C SER A 728 6.91 19.89 -1.77
N LEU A 729 7.18 19.25 -0.61
CA LEU A 729 7.89 19.87 0.50
C LEU A 729 9.35 20.21 0.15
N GLY A 730 10.03 19.31 -0.58
CA GLY A 730 11.40 19.52 -1.04
C GLY A 730 11.53 20.55 -2.17
N ALA A 731 10.50 20.70 -3.01
CA ALA A 731 10.51 21.62 -4.14
C ALA A 731 10.75 23.07 -3.68
N PRO A 732 11.60 23.83 -4.38
CA PRO A 732 11.90 25.20 -4.00
C PRO A 732 10.66 26.11 -4.16
N PRO A 733 10.51 27.16 -3.33
CA PRO A 733 9.48 28.19 -3.51
C PRO A 733 9.85 29.15 -4.66
N VAL A 734 10.06 28.62 -5.88
CA VAL A 734 10.39 29.39 -7.10
C VAL A 734 9.28 30.41 -7.44
N SER A 735 8.07 30.23 -6.91
CA SER A 735 6.95 31.18 -7.04
C SER A 735 7.13 32.51 -6.29
N ILE A 736 8.08 32.64 -5.35
CA ILE A 736 8.26 33.87 -4.54
C ILE A 736 9.20 34.89 -5.24
N ALA A 737 9.87 34.49 -6.32
CA ALA A 737 10.81 35.35 -7.07
C ALA A 737 10.15 36.25 -8.14
N GLN A 738 8.86 36.61 -7.99
CA GLN A 738 8.31 37.76 -8.72
C GLN A 738 8.50 39.03 -7.86
N PRO A 739 9.00 40.14 -8.44
CA PRO A 739 9.12 41.39 -7.69
C PRO A 739 7.74 41.87 -7.23
N PRO A 740 7.62 42.52 -6.07
CA PRO A 740 6.33 42.99 -5.58
C PRO A 740 5.71 43.98 -6.57
N ASP A 741 4.44 43.76 -6.93
CA ASP A 741 3.66 44.69 -7.73
C ASP A 741 3.45 46.01 -6.96
N THR A 742 4.36 46.95 -7.17
CA THR A 742 4.26 48.30 -6.62
C THR A 742 3.25 49.14 -7.41
N THR A 743 1.94 48.86 -7.29
CA THR A 743 0.87 49.86 -7.46
C THR A 743 -0.52 49.33 -7.05
N GLU A 744 -0.88 49.47 -5.78
CA GLU A 744 -2.25 49.86 -5.39
C GLU A 744 -2.18 50.95 -4.31
N ALA A 745 -1.94 52.20 -4.75
CA ALA A 745 -2.08 53.36 -3.88
C ALA A 745 -3.57 53.64 -3.66
N SER A 746 -3.98 53.67 -2.39
CA SER A 746 -5.36 53.88 -1.96
C SER A 746 -5.94 55.21 -2.45
N VAL A 747 -6.99 55.15 -3.29
CA VAL A 747 -7.77 56.33 -3.66
C VAL A 747 -8.78 56.64 -2.54
N GLN A 748 -8.32 57.35 -1.51
CA GLN A 748 -9.22 58.05 -0.58
C GLN A 748 -9.62 59.41 -1.18
N SER A 749 -10.90 59.56 -1.49
CA SER A 749 -11.47 60.82 -1.93
C SER A 749 -11.64 61.80 -0.76
N SER A 750 -10.91 62.92 -0.78
CA SER A 750 -11.21 64.11 0.02
C SER A 750 -11.03 65.38 -0.80
N HIS A 751 -11.85 66.40 -0.50
CA HIS A 751 -12.07 67.58 -1.35
C HIS A 751 -11.12 68.76 -1.03
N LEU A 752 -11.16 69.78 -1.91
CA LEU A 752 -10.70 71.19 -1.73
C LEU A 752 -9.20 71.46 -2.03
N PRO A 753 -8.76 72.71 -2.37
CA PRO A 753 -8.62 73.05 -3.79
C PRO A 753 -7.25 73.66 -4.19
N ARG A 754 -7.08 73.87 -5.51
CA ARG A 754 -6.07 74.74 -6.18
C ARG A 754 -5.87 76.08 -5.45
N PRO A 755 -4.69 76.78 -5.51
CA PRO A 755 -4.16 77.24 -6.81
C PRO A 755 -2.66 77.67 -6.96
N HIS A 756 -2.31 78.08 -8.21
CA HIS A 756 -1.24 79.04 -8.61
C HIS A 756 0.26 78.68 -8.45
N LEU A 757 1.23 79.21 -9.22
CA LEU A 757 1.32 79.61 -10.67
C LEU A 757 2.82 79.92 -10.99
N PHE A 758 3.19 80.00 -12.28
CA PHE A 758 4.48 80.53 -12.84
C PHE A 758 5.80 79.78 -12.50
N ALA A 759 6.91 79.93 -13.25
CA ALA A 759 7.19 80.03 -14.71
C ALA A 759 8.72 80.10 -14.98
N ASP A 760 9.11 79.91 -16.25
CA ASP A 760 10.34 80.39 -16.92
C ASP A 760 11.73 79.83 -16.47
N ALA A 761 12.75 79.69 -17.34
CA ALA A 761 12.84 79.63 -18.81
C ALA A 761 14.25 79.13 -19.25
N ASP A 762 14.48 79.06 -20.59
CA ASP A 762 15.78 79.08 -21.31
C ASP A 762 16.68 77.80 -21.36
N LEU A 763 17.32 77.42 -22.49
CA LEU A 763 17.08 77.70 -23.93
C LEU A 763 17.86 76.68 -24.83
N HIS A 764 17.63 76.72 -26.15
CA HIS A 764 18.45 76.16 -27.26
C HIS A 764 18.17 74.75 -27.86
N THR A 765 16.94 74.59 -28.37
CA THR A 765 16.62 74.33 -29.81
C THR A 765 17.50 73.42 -30.70
N GLY A 766 16.86 72.38 -31.27
CA GLY A 766 17.25 71.72 -32.53
C GLY A 766 16.30 70.57 -32.91
N ALA A 767 15.24 70.84 -33.69
CA ALA A 767 14.13 69.90 -33.92
C ALA A 767 13.99 69.42 -35.37
N ALA A 768 13.70 68.12 -35.59
CA ALA A 768 12.83 67.61 -36.67
C ALA A 768 12.63 66.06 -36.66
N THR A 769 11.44 65.63 -36.22
CA THR A 769 10.55 64.65 -36.90
C THR A 769 10.94 63.19 -37.21
N GLN A 770 10.28 62.26 -36.49
CA GLN A 770 9.61 61.01 -36.93
C GLN A 770 10.35 59.80 -37.58
N CYS A 771 10.21 58.67 -36.86
CA CYS A 771 9.63 57.38 -37.31
C CYS A 771 10.31 56.58 -38.46
N HIS A 772 10.99 55.47 -38.14
CA HIS A 772 10.62 54.14 -38.67
C HIS A 772 11.33 52.93 -38.01
N ILE A 773 10.53 51.87 -37.91
CA ILE A 773 10.79 50.43 -37.74
C ILE A 773 12.16 49.90 -38.29
N GLN A 774 12.92 49.14 -37.49
CA GLN A 774 13.37 47.76 -37.85
C GLN A 774 14.03 46.97 -36.70
N GLN A 775 14.20 45.66 -36.91
CA GLN A 775 14.44 44.61 -35.91
C GLN A 775 15.83 43.93 -36.06
N ILE A 776 16.33 43.36 -34.95
CA ILE A 776 17.14 42.12 -34.85
C ILE A 776 18.60 42.07 -35.37
N SER A 777 19.50 41.67 -34.46
CA SER A 777 20.61 40.66 -34.55
C SER A 777 21.82 41.12 -33.71
N SER A 778 22.68 40.29 -33.09
CA SER A 778 22.87 38.82 -32.96
C SER A 778 23.37 38.51 -31.51
N ILE A 779 23.68 37.31 -30.99
CA ILE A 779 24.71 36.29 -31.32
C ILE A 779 24.27 35.00 -30.58
N ALA A 780 23.82 33.91 -31.22
CA ALA A 780 24.53 32.83 -31.93
C ALA A 780 24.84 31.57 -31.07
N PHE A 781 24.07 30.50 -31.29
CA PHE A 781 24.45 29.12 -30.98
C PHE A 781 24.80 28.38 -32.28
N ARG A 782 25.86 27.57 -32.28
CA ARG A 782 26.30 26.80 -33.47
C ARG A 782 25.55 25.46 -33.58
N VAL A 783 24.97 25.20 -34.74
CA VAL A 783 24.57 23.87 -35.20
C VAL A 783 25.51 23.44 -36.34
N ILE A 784 26.01 22.21 -36.28
CA ILE A 784 26.85 21.63 -37.36
C ILE A 784 25.94 21.05 -38.46
N ARG A 785 26.34 21.27 -39.71
CA ARG A 785 25.58 20.95 -40.94
C ARG A 785 25.62 19.46 -41.29
N LEU A 786 24.57 18.99 -41.96
CA LEU A 786 24.69 18.18 -43.19
C LEU A 786 23.70 18.70 -44.27
N PRO A 787 23.98 18.53 -45.58
CA PRO A 787 23.48 19.45 -46.62
C PRO A 787 22.32 18.94 -47.49
N GLN A 788 21.68 19.87 -48.20
CA GLN A 788 20.66 19.59 -49.24
C GLN A 788 21.24 18.87 -50.48
N ALA A 789 20.46 17.96 -51.08
CA ALA A 789 20.56 17.63 -52.50
C ALA A 789 19.22 17.17 -53.12
N ARG A 790 18.66 18.04 -53.97
CA ARG A 790 17.86 17.82 -55.20
C ARG A 790 16.63 16.87 -55.24
N CYS A 791 15.60 17.43 -55.88
CA CYS A 791 14.32 16.86 -56.30
C CYS A 791 14.33 15.49 -57.00
N SER A 792 13.31 14.66 -56.71
CA SER A 792 12.43 14.07 -57.74
C SER A 792 11.10 13.58 -57.13
N ALA A 793 10.01 13.71 -57.87
CA ALA A 793 8.62 13.56 -57.41
C ALA A 793 8.14 12.09 -57.24
N LYS A 794 7.23 11.85 -56.27
CA LYS A 794 5.77 11.73 -56.55
C LYS A 794 4.87 11.48 -55.33
N GLN A 795 3.70 12.13 -55.40
CA GLN A 795 2.38 11.81 -54.80
C GLN A 795 2.16 11.87 -53.27
N ALA A 796 1.36 12.88 -52.91
CA ALA A 796 0.58 13.05 -51.69
C ALA A 796 -0.38 11.88 -51.41
N SER A 797 -0.87 11.72 -50.18
CA SER A 797 -2.11 12.39 -49.71
C SER A 797 -2.10 12.50 -48.17
N SER A 798 -2.23 13.71 -47.58
CA SER A 798 -3.47 14.27 -46.99
C SER A 798 -3.75 13.75 -45.56
N VAL A 799 -4.09 14.55 -44.54
CA VAL A 799 -4.72 15.89 -44.46
C VAL A 799 -4.05 16.76 -43.36
N ARG A 800 -4.01 18.09 -43.52
CA ARG A 800 -3.59 19.06 -42.49
C ARG A 800 -4.78 19.66 -41.73
N LEU A 801 -4.55 19.97 -40.46
CA LEU A 801 -5.36 20.90 -39.66
C LEU A 801 -5.09 22.35 -40.13
N ILE A 802 -6.13 23.20 -40.23
CA ILE A 802 -5.99 24.65 -40.46
C ILE A 802 -6.95 25.42 -39.55
N LEU A 803 -6.42 26.43 -38.87
CA LEU A 803 -7.13 27.49 -38.15
C LEU A 803 -7.25 28.72 -39.07
N VAL A 804 -8.39 29.42 -39.03
CA VAL A 804 -8.59 30.75 -39.63
C VAL A 804 -9.42 31.61 -38.67
N VAL A 805 -9.11 32.92 -38.61
CA VAL A 805 -9.74 33.95 -37.77
C VAL A 805 -10.04 35.19 -38.65
N GLU A 806 -10.89 36.10 -38.17
CA GLU A 806 -11.35 37.39 -38.75
C GLU A 806 -12.49 37.32 -39.79
N GLY A 807 -13.45 38.26 -39.86
CA GLY A 807 -13.68 39.49 -39.07
C GLY A 807 -14.97 40.26 -39.49
N LEU A 808 -15.13 41.52 -39.05
CA LEU A 808 -16.27 42.48 -39.26
C LEU A 808 -17.54 42.24 -38.40
N GLY A 809 -18.29 43.23 -37.89
CA GLY A 809 -18.08 44.69 -37.80
C GLY A 809 -19.35 45.49 -37.41
N CYS A 810 -19.18 46.57 -36.63
CA CYS A 810 -20.11 47.72 -36.40
C CYS A 810 -21.41 47.61 -35.53
N LEU A 811 -21.66 48.70 -34.77
CA LEU A 811 -22.77 49.06 -33.84
C LEU A 811 -24.01 49.63 -34.59
N PRO A 812 -25.24 49.83 -34.01
CA PRO A 812 -25.51 50.37 -32.66
C PRO A 812 -26.80 49.98 -31.86
N LYS A 813 -26.81 50.42 -30.57
CA LYS A 813 -27.91 50.76 -29.62
C LYS A 813 -29.39 50.34 -29.90
N GLU A 814 -30.00 49.53 -29.02
CA GLU A 814 -30.97 49.94 -27.95
C GLU A 814 -31.64 48.71 -27.24
N PRO A 815 -32.24 48.85 -26.03
CA PRO A 815 -32.59 47.70 -25.17
C PRO A 815 -34.10 47.38 -25.09
N ALA A 816 -34.57 46.32 -25.77
CA ALA A 816 -35.98 45.88 -25.64
C ALA A 816 -36.25 44.41 -26.01
N LEU A 817 -35.78 43.41 -25.24
CA LEU A 817 -36.24 42.01 -25.41
C LEU A 817 -36.10 41.03 -24.22
N VAL A 818 -36.00 41.51 -22.98
CA VAL A 818 -35.89 40.63 -21.78
C VAL A 818 -37.25 40.06 -21.32
N THR A 819 -38.38 40.66 -21.71
CA THR A 819 -39.71 40.36 -21.12
C THR A 819 -40.53 39.30 -21.87
N SER A 820 -39.97 38.63 -22.89
CA SER A 820 -40.70 37.60 -23.68
C SER A 820 -40.09 36.19 -23.63
N CYS A 821 -38.78 36.03 -23.36
CA CYS A 821 -38.20 34.68 -23.22
C CYS A 821 -38.46 34.05 -21.83
N LEU A 822 -38.51 34.84 -20.75
CA LEU A 822 -38.69 34.30 -19.39
C LEU A 822 -40.07 33.65 -19.12
N ARG A 823 -41.10 33.86 -19.97
CA ARG A 823 -42.40 33.18 -19.82
C ARG A 823 -42.48 31.81 -20.49
N ALA A 824 -41.51 31.44 -21.35
CA ALA A 824 -41.48 30.14 -22.00
C ALA A 824 -40.80 29.06 -21.12
N GLN A 825 -39.66 29.38 -20.49
CA GLN A 825 -38.89 28.39 -19.70
C GLN A 825 -39.53 28.03 -18.35
N VAL A 826 -40.25 28.95 -17.69
CA VAL A 826 -40.89 28.69 -16.39
C VAL A 826 -42.08 27.71 -16.48
N ARG A 827 -42.63 27.46 -17.68
CA ARG A 827 -43.67 26.44 -17.88
C ARG A 827 -43.12 25.03 -17.99
N TYR A 828 -41.90 24.86 -18.46
CA TYR A 828 -41.27 23.53 -18.66
C TYR A 828 -40.75 22.95 -17.34
N TYR A 829 -40.15 23.77 -16.47
CA TYR A 829 -39.61 23.31 -15.18
C TYR A 829 -40.67 22.87 -14.17
N ARG A 830 -41.94 23.28 -14.34
CA ARG A 830 -43.02 22.98 -13.37
C ARG A 830 -43.77 21.67 -13.63
N GLN A 831 -43.53 20.99 -14.75
CA GLN A 831 -44.12 19.66 -15.02
C GLN A 831 -43.17 18.50 -14.74
N THR A 832 -41.85 18.70 -14.78
CA THR A 832 -40.87 17.62 -14.56
C THR A 832 -40.72 17.22 -13.08
N VAL A 833 -40.84 18.18 -12.15
CA VAL A 833 -40.63 17.93 -10.70
C VAL A 833 -41.82 17.24 -10.00
N ILE A 834 -42.99 17.18 -10.64
CA ILE A 834 -44.17 16.44 -10.13
C ILE A 834 -44.35 15.08 -10.83
N GLY A 835 -43.62 14.81 -11.92
CA GLY A 835 -43.71 13.56 -12.68
C GLY A 835 -42.91 12.37 -12.12
N LEU A 836 -41.79 12.61 -11.41
CA LEU A 836 -40.86 11.54 -11.02
C LEU A 836 -41.17 10.82 -9.70
N CYS A 837 -42.01 11.36 -8.82
CA CYS A 837 -42.37 10.70 -7.55
C CYS A 837 -43.62 9.79 -7.64
N GLY A 838 -44.12 9.51 -8.85
CA GLY A 838 -45.43 8.86 -9.05
C GLY A 838 -45.44 7.54 -9.81
N ARG A 839 -44.29 6.99 -10.23
CA ARG A 839 -44.21 5.77 -11.06
C ARG A 839 -43.03 4.85 -10.70
N LEU A 840 -43.05 4.31 -9.49
CA LEU A 840 -42.27 3.10 -9.17
C LEU A 840 -43.05 2.13 -8.26
N TRP A 841 -44.32 1.92 -8.60
CA TRP A 841 -45.17 0.82 -8.13
C TRP A 841 -46.15 0.47 -9.25
N TRP A 842 -46.66 -0.77 -9.25
CA TRP A 842 -47.51 -1.42 -10.27
C TRP A 842 -46.79 -1.96 -11.52
N HIS A 843 -46.32 -3.22 -11.40
CA HIS A 843 -46.66 -4.29 -12.35
C HIS A 843 -46.29 -5.67 -11.77
N LEU A 844 -47.25 -6.33 -11.11
CA LEU A 844 -47.28 -7.78 -10.88
C LEU A 844 -48.74 -8.27 -11.03
N ASP A 845 -48.86 -9.53 -11.44
CA ASP A 845 -50.05 -10.18 -12.02
C ASP A 845 -51.17 -10.48 -10.97
N PRO A 846 -52.47 -10.48 -11.31
CA PRO A 846 -53.54 -10.65 -10.32
C PRO A 846 -54.10 -12.09 -10.29
N ALA A 847 -53.57 -12.93 -9.40
CA ALA A 847 -54.22 -14.18 -9.00
C ALA A 847 -53.83 -14.63 -7.57
N VAL A 848 -54.73 -15.40 -6.93
CA VAL A 848 -54.64 -15.98 -5.57
C VAL A 848 -55.04 -15.03 -4.42
N GLN A 849 -55.75 -15.58 -3.42
CA GLN A 849 -56.70 -14.85 -2.55
C GLN A 849 -56.28 -14.79 -1.06
N LEU A 850 -56.45 -13.59 -0.44
CA LEU A 850 -56.88 -13.34 0.96
C LEU A 850 -56.00 -13.83 2.16
N PRO A 851 -56.18 -13.32 3.40
CA PRO A 851 -56.85 -12.08 3.87
C PRO A 851 -56.06 -11.21 4.90
N HIS A 852 -56.41 -9.91 4.96
CA HIS A 852 -56.44 -8.94 6.08
C HIS A 852 -55.45 -8.99 7.28
N ILE A 853 -54.78 -7.84 7.57
CA ILE A 853 -55.12 -6.90 8.68
C ILE A 853 -54.30 -5.58 8.55
N GLN A 854 -54.80 -4.47 9.11
CA GLN A 854 -54.39 -3.09 8.81
C GLN A 854 -53.21 -2.54 9.64
N ILE A 855 -52.43 -1.63 9.03
CA ILE A 855 -51.63 -0.61 9.73
C ILE A 855 -52.20 0.77 9.37
N SER A 856 -52.49 1.60 10.37
CA SER A 856 -52.91 2.99 10.22
C SER A 856 -52.44 3.82 11.42
N SER A 857 -52.41 5.14 11.25
CA SER A 857 -52.06 6.20 12.22
C SER A 857 -50.64 6.19 12.80
N ASP A 858 -49.72 6.95 12.17
CA ASP A 858 -48.79 7.84 12.90
C ASP A 858 -48.13 8.98 12.07
N ILE A 859 -48.73 9.39 10.94
CA ILE A 859 -48.20 10.49 10.08
C ILE A 859 -48.73 11.89 10.50
N GLU A 860 -49.67 11.96 11.45
CA GLU A 860 -50.39 13.21 11.77
C GLU A 860 -49.86 13.96 13.01
N ARG A 861 -48.88 13.40 13.73
CA ARG A 861 -48.24 14.06 14.90
C ARG A 861 -47.06 14.98 14.56
N LEU A 862 -46.35 14.74 13.45
CA LEU A 862 -45.14 15.51 13.10
C LEU A 862 -45.41 16.88 12.44
N ARG A 863 -46.68 17.22 12.15
CA ARG A 863 -47.05 18.44 11.40
C ARG A 863 -47.54 19.62 12.26
N LYS A 864 -47.52 19.51 13.60
CA LYS A 864 -48.09 20.51 14.53
C LYS A 864 -47.07 21.28 15.39
N TRP A 865 -45.76 21.09 15.21
CA TRP A 865 -44.75 21.73 16.08
C TRP A 865 -43.95 22.88 15.43
N THR A 866 -43.98 23.02 14.10
CA THR A 866 -43.12 23.97 13.35
C THR A 866 -43.81 25.26 12.89
N VAL A 867 -45.02 25.56 13.37
CA VAL A 867 -45.72 26.81 13.04
C VAL A 867 -46.34 27.44 14.29
N GLN A 868 -45.52 28.15 15.09
CA GLN A 868 -45.93 29.26 15.97
C GLN A 868 -44.70 30.04 16.48
N HIS A 869 -44.31 31.09 15.73
CA HIS A 869 -43.50 32.27 16.16
C HIS A 869 -42.04 32.04 16.64
N GLY A 870 -41.01 32.83 16.29
CA GLY A 870 -40.93 33.94 15.31
C GLY A 870 -40.20 35.20 15.83
N GLY A 871 -38.87 35.28 15.65
CA GLY A 871 -38.15 36.55 15.40
C GLY A 871 -37.53 37.37 16.56
N GLY A 872 -36.21 37.60 16.48
CA GLY A 872 -35.64 38.97 16.39
C GLY A 872 -35.17 39.75 17.63
N TRP A 873 -33.90 40.22 17.57
CA TRP A 873 -33.46 41.60 17.92
C TRP A 873 -33.42 42.08 19.41
N TRP A 874 -32.26 42.01 20.08
CA TRP A 874 -31.40 43.16 20.49
C TRP A 874 -30.31 42.80 21.52
N CYS A 875 -29.15 43.48 21.43
CA CYS A 875 -28.14 43.54 22.49
C CYS A 875 -28.43 44.69 23.47
N ARG A 876 -28.18 44.48 24.77
CA ARG A 876 -27.66 45.52 25.68
C ARG A 876 -27.08 44.86 26.92
N GLY A 877 -25.84 45.21 27.27
CA GLY A 877 -25.22 44.81 28.54
C GLY A 877 -25.13 45.99 29.51
N TRP A 878 -24.80 45.67 30.76
CA TRP A 878 -24.18 46.44 31.86
C TRP A 878 -24.35 45.58 33.13
N ARG A 879 -23.54 45.58 34.19
CA ARG A 879 -22.14 45.90 34.49
C ARG A 879 -22.07 45.86 36.04
N ASP A 880 -21.23 44.98 36.59
CA ASP A 880 -20.56 45.01 37.91
C ASP A 880 -21.31 45.16 39.27
N ASP A 881 -20.54 44.89 40.33
CA ASP A 881 -20.79 44.96 41.79
C ASP A 881 -21.73 43.90 42.43
N GLY A 882 -21.38 43.19 43.53
CA GLY A 882 -20.11 43.09 44.26
C GLY A 882 -20.25 42.43 45.67
N VAL A 883 -19.15 41.84 46.16
CA VAL A 883 -18.78 41.61 47.60
C VAL A 883 -19.40 40.45 48.43
N HIS A 884 -18.52 39.49 48.79
CA HIS A 884 -18.33 38.66 50.03
C HIS A 884 -19.47 38.39 51.05
N TRP A 885 -19.57 37.22 51.70
CA TRP A 885 -18.61 36.69 52.72
C TRP A 885 -18.71 35.18 53.04
N HIS A 886 -17.59 34.66 53.57
CA HIS A 886 -17.28 33.43 54.31
C HIS A 886 -18.31 32.97 55.40
N GLY A 887 -18.23 31.78 56.04
CA GLY A 887 -17.31 30.63 55.95
C GLY A 887 -17.34 29.74 57.24
N HIS A 888 -16.48 28.70 57.28
CA HIS A 888 -16.13 27.75 58.39
C HIS A 888 -16.98 26.46 58.55
N SER A 889 -16.47 25.21 58.56
CA SER A 889 -15.38 24.50 59.31
C SER A 889 -15.81 24.02 60.73
N HIS A 890 -15.42 22.88 61.33
CA HIS A 890 -14.28 21.94 61.17
C HIS A 890 -14.54 20.57 61.90
N SER A 891 -13.85 19.47 61.53
CA SER A 891 -13.48 18.22 62.32
C SER A 891 -14.54 17.44 63.17
N ARG A 892 -14.89 16.15 62.90
CA ARG A 892 -14.17 14.82 63.07
C ARG A 892 -14.07 14.30 64.53
N PRO A 893 -14.03 12.96 64.87
CA PRO A 893 -13.98 11.73 64.02
C PRO A 893 -14.83 10.49 64.48
N LEU A 894 -14.74 9.40 63.68
CA LEU A 894 -14.83 7.95 64.02
C LEU A 894 -16.17 7.30 64.47
N CYS A 895 -16.88 6.72 63.50
CA CYS A 895 -17.48 5.38 63.60
C CYS A 895 -16.74 4.44 62.63
N THR A 896 -16.39 3.22 63.04
CA THR A 896 -15.70 2.23 62.17
C THR A 896 -16.15 0.80 62.46
N LEU A 897 -17.00 0.26 61.59
CA LEU A 897 -17.05 -1.10 61.00
C LEU A 897 -18.39 -1.21 60.24
N PHE A 898 -18.44 -1.28 58.90
CA PHE A 898 -18.08 -2.37 57.95
C PHE A 898 -19.15 -3.46 57.79
N LEU A 899 -19.54 -3.74 56.53
CA LEU A 899 -19.47 -5.05 55.82
C LEU A 899 -20.52 -5.13 54.67
N PRO A 900 -20.28 -5.94 53.60
CA PRO A 900 -19.16 -6.85 53.45
C PRO A 900 -18.27 -6.61 52.21
N HIS A 901 -17.00 -6.27 52.45
CA HIS A 901 -15.98 -7.25 52.09
C HIS A 901 -15.84 -8.19 53.28
N ALA A 902 -16.06 -9.49 53.06
CA ALA A 902 -15.93 -10.50 54.11
C ALA A 902 -14.71 -11.40 53.82
N VAL A 903 -13.63 -11.19 54.57
CA VAL A 903 -12.53 -12.16 54.72
C VAL A 903 -12.24 -12.32 56.21
N VAL A 904 -12.94 -13.29 56.84
CA VAL A 904 -12.50 -14.01 58.07
C VAL A 904 -12.49 -13.13 59.36
N PRO A 905 -12.30 -13.68 60.59
CA PRO A 905 -13.18 -14.54 61.40
C PRO A 905 -13.73 -13.84 62.68
N LEU A 906 -14.53 -14.52 63.51
CA LEU A 906 -14.24 -14.57 64.96
C LEU A 906 -14.81 -15.81 65.68
N SER A 907 -14.01 -16.34 66.60
CA SER A 907 -14.32 -17.24 67.74
C SER A 907 -15.70 -17.97 67.76
N ALA A 908 -15.79 -19.28 67.50
CA ALA A 908 -15.26 -20.42 68.28
C ALA A 908 -16.19 -20.93 69.40
N ARG A 909 -16.26 -22.27 69.51
CA ARG A 909 -17.07 -23.09 70.43
C ARG A 909 -18.55 -23.14 70.03
N LEU A 910 -19.23 -24.29 70.01
CA LEU A 910 -18.89 -25.63 70.53
C LEU A 910 -19.11 -26.74 69.48
N THR A 911 -18.44 -27.89 69.67
CA THR A 911 -18.88 -29.28 69.40
C THR A 911 -19.51 -29.63 68.04
N SER A 912 -19.18 -30.74 67.38
CA SER A 912 -18.38 -31.92 67.74
C SER A 912 -18.23 -32.83 66.51
N ASN A 913 -17.40 -33.88 66.62
CA ASN A 913 -17.57 -35.21 66.01
C ASN A 913 -18.00 -35.31 64.53
N SER A 914 -17.20 -35.79 63.58
CA SER A 914 -16.42 -37.03 63.46
C SER A 914 -16.99 -37.88 62.30
N SER A 915 -16.16 -38.76 61.72
CA SER A 915 -16.52 -40.11 61.25
C SER A 915 -17.83 -40.29 60.44
N SER A 916 -17.86 -40.72 59.18
CA SER A 916 -17.23 -41.91 58.57
C SER A 916 -18.31 -42.72 57.83
N ARG A 917 -17.87 -43.70 57.02
CA ARG A 917 -18.58 -44.94 56.64
C ARG A 917 -19.71 -44.88 55.59
N SER A 918 -19.45 -45.65 54.53
CA SER A 918 -20.31 -46.57 53.76
C SER A 918 -21.31 -47.39 54.62
N PRO A 919 -22.22 -48.25 54.08
CA PRO A 919 -22.33 -48.79 52.71
C PRO A 919 -23.77 -48.85 52.14
N ALA A 920 -23.97 -49.64 51.06
CA ALA A 920 -25.25 -50.00 50.41
C ALA A 920 -26.11 -51.01 51.26
N PRO A 921 -27.21 -51.68 50.79
CA PRO A 921 -27.95 -51.66 49.50
C PRO A 921 -29.52 -51.73 49.63
N SER A 922 -30.28 -51.86 48.51
CA SER A 922 -31.40 -52.87 48.31
C SER A 922 -32.43 -52.58 47.16
N CYS A 923 -32.77 -53.66 46.40
CA CYS A 923 -34.10 -54.11 45.88
C CYS A 923 -35.00 -53.26 44.91
N ALA A 924 -35.81 -53.81 43.98
CA ALA A 924 -36.01 -55.19 43.44
C ALA A 924 -36.92 -55.27 42.14
N ALA A 925 -36.77 -56.35 41.34
CA ALA A 925 -37.76 -57.10 40.49
C ALA A 925 -38.53 -56.40 39.30
N THR A 926 -39.02 -57.05 38.21
CA THR A 926 -39.30 -58.49 37.87
C THR A 926 -39.47 -58.80 36.34
N THR A 927 -39.02 -59.99 35.85
CA THR A 927 -39.55 -60.88 34.73
C THR A 927 -39.83 -60.40 33.27
N PHE A 928 -39.72 -61.18 32.16
CA PHE A 928 -39.06 -62.46 31.71
C PHE A 928 -39.25 -62.60 30.15
N SER A 929 -38.36 -63.16 29.29
CA SER A 929 -38.42 -64.57 28.78
C SER A 929 -37.53 -64.87 27.52
N ARG A 930 -36.68 -65.92 27.57
CA ARG A 930 -36.17 -66.90 26.53
C ARG A 930 -35.64 -66.40 25.14
N SER A 931 -34.39 -66.61 24.64
CA SER A 931 -33.44 -67.77 24.50
C SER A 931 -33.59 -68.59 23.18
N THR A 932 -32.58 -69.16 22.45
CA THR A 932 -31.15 -69.52 22.73
C THR A 932 -30.34 -69.95 21.45
N LEU A 933 -28.98 -70.03 21.51
CA LEU A 933 -28.01 -70.76 20.62
C LEU A 933 -27.78 -70.22 19.16
N ILE A 934 -26.79 -70.63 18.32
CA ILE A 934 -25.74 -71.72 18.34
C ILE A 934 -24.27 -71.17 18.12
N HIS A 935 -23.54 -71.53 17.04
CA HIS A 935 -22.08 -71.31 16.79
C HIS A 935 -21.69 -71.25 15.27
N PRO A 936 -20.48 -70.75 14.87
CA PRO A 936 -19.98 -70.57 13.47
C PRO A 936 -18.87 -71.60 13.05
N PRO A 937 -18.34 -71.62 11.79
CA PRO A 937 -17.08 -70.89 11.46
C PRO A 937 -16.82 -70.51 9.95
N VAL A 938 -15.56 -70.12 9.64
CA VAL A 938 -14.90 -69.62 8.38
C VAL A 938 -14.34 -70.78 7.48
N PRO A 939 -14.37 -70.75 6.11
CA PRO A 939 -13.21 -70.32 5.27
C PRO A 939 -13.48 -69.80 3.81
N ALA A 940 -12.39 -69.52 3.06
CA ALA A 940 -12.31 -69.14 1.62
C ALA A 940 -11.74 -70.31 0.74
N PRO A 941 -11.13 -70.12 -0.46
CA PRO A 941 -11.50 -69.38 -1.71
C PRO A 941 -11.59 -70.32 -2.96
N GLN A 942 -12.00 -69.86 -4.15
CA GLN A 942 -11.65 -70.53 -5.43
C GLN A 942 -11.80 -69.66 -6.70
N SER A 943 -11.34 -70.16 -7.86
CA SER A 943 -10.86 -69.37 -9.00
C SER A 943 -11.34 -69.83 -10.39
N THR A 944 -10.99 -69.03 -11.41
CA THR A 944 -10.74 -69.37 -12.84
C THR A 944 -11.87 -69.57 -13.87
N LYS A 945 -11.73 -68.75 -14.94
CA LYS A 945 -11.84 -69.05 -16.40
C LYS A 945 -13.22 -69.24 -17.06
N GLY A 946 -13.42 -68.51 -18.16
CA GLY A 946 -14.44 -68.75 -19.20
C GLY A 946 -14.40 -67.70 -20.32
N ILE A 947 -13.76 -68.03 -21.45
CA ILE A 947 -13.70 -67.21 -22.68
C ILE A 947 -14.67 -67.81 -23.71
N VAL A 948 -15.32 -67.01 -24.57
CA VAL A 948 -15.47 -67.21 -26.05
C VAL A 948 -16.43 -66.18 -26.70
N HIS A 949 -16.09 -65.78 -27.93
CA HIS A 949 -16.81 -64.88 -28.86
C HIS A 949 -18.12 -65.46 -29.47
N ASN A 950 -19.08 -64.61 -29.91
CA ASN A 950 -19.21 -64.19 -31.34
C ASN A 950 -20.46 -63.33 -31.73
N LEU A 951 -20.20 -62.32 -32.57
CA LEU A 951 -20.89 -61.82 -33.79
C LEU A 951 -22.43 -61.58 -33.91
N GLY A 952 -22.77 -60.45 -34.58
CA GLY A 952 -24.06 -60.15 -35.22
C GLY A 952 -24.55 -58.69 -34.98
N ALA A 953 -24.08 -57.64 -35.66
CA ALA A 953 -24.20 -57.26 -37.09
C ALA A 953 -25.63 -56.86 -37.56
N TYR A 954 -25.89 -55.54 -37.68
CA TYR A 954 -26.74 -54.93 -38.74
C TYR A 954 -26.42 -53.43 -38.90
N SER A 955 -26.63 -52.89 -40.11
CA SER A 955 -26.32 -51.51 -40.55
C SER A 955 -27.20 -51.17 -41.78
N PRO A 956 -27.00 -50.06 -42.52
CA PRO A 956 -27.16 -48.65 -42.15
C PRO A 956 -28.13 -47.93 -43.13
N SER A 957 -28.26 -46.59 -43.06
CA SER A 957 -28.76 -45.79 -44.20
C SER A 957 -27.92 -44.52 -44.42
N ARG A 958 -27.76 -44.15 -45.70
CA ARG A 958 -26.88 -43.09 -46.20
C ARG A 958 -27.68 -41.88 -46.70
N ALA A 959 -27.05 -40.70 -46.65
CA ALA A 959 -27.03 -39.78 -47.79
C ALA A 959 -25.71 -38.99 -47.75
N GLY A 960 -25.11 -38.72 -48.91
CA GLY A 960 -23.89 -37.93 -49.03
C GLY A 960 -23.61 -37.56 -50.48
N CYS A 961 -22.76 -36.54 -50.69
CA CYS A 961 -22.11 -36.07 -51.93
C CYS A 961 -21.42 -34.73 -51.59
N GLU A 962 -20.34 -34.26 -52.22
CA GLU A 962 -19.29 -34.89 -53.03
C GLU A 962 -18.08 -33.92 -53.06
N CYS A 963 -16.86 -34.38 -53.33
CA CYS A 963 -15.67 -33.50 -53.38
C CYS A 963 -15.28 -33.12 -54.83
N ARG A 964 -14.95 -31.84 -55.06
CA ARG A 964 -14.04 -31.33 -56.12
C ARG A 964 -13.58 -29.92 -55.74
N GLY A 965 -12.32 -29.55 -56.00
CA GLY A 965 -11.75 -28.25 -55.60
C GLY A 965 -10.95 -27.57 -56.71
N LEU A 966 -10.36 -26.39 -56.43
CA LEU A 966 -9.20 -25.75 -57.11
C LEU A 966 -8.95 -24.30 -56.62
N ARG A 967 -7.69 -24.00 -56.27
CA ARG A 967 -6.91 -22.73 -56.43
C ARG A 967 -7.48 -21.32 -56.12
N ARG A 968 -6.68 -20.60 -55.30
CA ARG A 968 -6.21 -19.18 -55.36
C ARG A 968 -7.23 -18.01 -55.43
N GLY A 969 -7.00 -17.04 -54.54
CA GLY A 969 -7.68 -15.73 -54.46
C GLY A 969 -8.77 -15.74 -53.37
N GLY A 970 -9.04 -14.68 -52.59
CA GLY A 970 -8.48 -13.32 -52.58
C GLY A 970 -9.60 -12.29 -52.43
N LEU A 971 -9.63 -11.55 -51.31
CA LEU A 971 -10.70 -10.62 -50.88
C LEU A 971 -11.99 -11.35 -50.39
N ARG A 972 -12.86 -10.78 -49.53
CA ARG A 972 -12.96 -9.40 -49.01
C ARG A 972 -13.59 -9.39 -47.59
N TRP A 973 -13.34 -8.34 -46.80
CA TRP A 973 -14.11 -8.04 -45.58
C TRP A 973 -15.50 -7.50 -45.95
N SER A 974 -16.56 -8.25 -45.63
CA SER A 974 -17.94 -7.74 -45.45
C SER A 974 -18.81 -8.90 -44.96
N ASP A 975 -19.15 -8.91 -43.67
CA ASP A 975 -20.38 -9.46 -43.08
C ASP A 975 -20.28 -9.32 -41.55
N ILE A 976 -20.66 -8.14 -41.04
CA ILE A 976 -21.00 -7.91 -39.62
C ILE A 976 -22.45 -7.44 -39.64
N SER A 977 -23.31 -8.11 -38.87
CA SER A 977 -24.74 -7.81 -38.82
C SER A 977 -25.01 -6.48 -38.09
N SER A 978 -26.05 -5.78 -38.53
CA SER A 978 -26.37 -4.43 -38.07
C SER A 978 -26.97 -4.33 -36.65
N GLU A 979 -26.93 -5.40 -35.85
CA GLU A 979 -27.45 -5.42 -34.48
C GLU A 979 -26.36 -5.23 -33.40
N GLU A 980 -25.11 -5.68 -33.65
CA GLU A 980 -24.02 -5.54 -32.65
C GLU A 980 -23.55 -4.09 -32.46
N VAL A 981 -23.74 -3.24 -33.48
CA VAL A 981 -23.40 -1.80 -33.44
C VAL A 981 -24.43 -0.98 -32.64
N ALA A 982 -25.64 -1.51 -32.44
CA ALA A 982 -26.69 -0.82 -31.68
C ALA A 982 -26.43 -0.88 -30.16
N VAL A 983 -26.01 -2.04 -29.65
CA VAL A 983 -25.73 -2.26 -28.22
C VAL A 983 -24.53 -1.42 -27.76
N LEU A 984 -23.48 -1.34 -28.58
CA LEU A 984 -22.28 -0.54 -28.29
C LEU A 984 -22.52 0.98 -28.23
N ARG A 985 -23.63 1.50 -28.78
CA ARG A 985 -23.99 2.93 -28.67
C ARG A 985 -24.87 3.28 -27.47
N GLN A 986 -25.52 2.30 -26.82
CA GLN A 986 -26.34 2.57 -25.63
C GLN A 986 -25.52 2.57 -24.33
N LEU A 987 -24.40 1.84 -24.27
CA LEU A 987 -23.54 1.80 -23.08
C LEU A 987 -22.69 3.08 -22.87
N THR A 988 -22.54 3.94 -23.87
CA THR A 988 -21.76 5.18 -23.79
C THR A 988 -22.53 6.41 -23.30
N ALA A 989 -23.75 6.26 -22.78
CA ALA A 989 -24.67 7.38 -22.52
C ALA A 989 -25.08 7.61 -21.04
N PHE A 990 -24.60 6.79 -20.09
CA PHE A 990 -24.95 6.92 -18.66
C PHE A 990 -23.71 6.83 -17.76
N SER A 991 -23.03 7.96 -17.52
CA SER A 991 -21.98 8.13 -16.49
C SER A 991 -21.66 9.62 -16.18
N VAL A 992 -22.69 10.43 -15.92
CA VAL A 992 -22.66 11.77 -15.25
C VAL A 992 -24.09 11.94 -14.68
N PRO A 993 -24.34 12.44 -13.45
CA PRO A 993 -23.45 13.20 -12.56
C PRO A 993 -22.95 12.44 -11.31
#